data_AF-A0A336MS31-F1
#
_entry.id   AF-A0A336MS31-F1
#
_cell.length_a   1.000
_cell.length_b   1.000
_cell.length_c   1.000
_cell.angle_alpha   90.00
_cell.angle_beta   90.00
_cell.angle_gamma   90.00
#
_symmetry.space_group_name_H-M   'P 1'
#
loop_
_entity.id
_entity.type
_entity.pdbx_description
1 polymer ?
#
loop_
_entity_poly.entity_id
_entity_poly.type
_entity_poly.pdbx_seq_one_letter_code
_entity_poly.pdbx_strand_id
1 'polypeptide(L)'
;MEEGILMDRLPILLQRDMQYYEKNKEVLQETICPGVVGGKLDFPRYASFASVKIVLWLEDEYYQAYLKKSGLLCYDTLNDETIHRDDENSAHGCGGIVKSSDPERFVWLVARTCDALLQHIHVLSQEALDHADLTVLTAVIGAAALVKNCLWVYLQCTEKNVCPPKGDEEGGSLKMSYKQLSEMTEALAERLLDLHCRLLTLYIIQDADCLHWENHQPFFESERGSYTIQMWWLYMLGTKMDLWNSVPPTMGQRVFAGMLNECLTVLTVRYTQTLPSKARAQLLLVDISNILLCCGELLPAICDNGEAYVGLNITNQHKIVRDIHAKCQELFLCLLLRGIPIGDLYKILRKGTASVGMFSERQSLPSPWILFALSKLFPDKRTGHWATRCSEFTSSTAITLELRVLMSAPQPSWPILIKILLMREATLSSVIFHHLIKNLPSPENFVPSFLQPCLNKETMDAKCEGFLCGKECNDIGHWALNNPDPVGQTNYQVIMGLTYIIVMTGKASDIQRTLISALEKAPNQEWAACLDRREVWNQKRQPWLEAIIYLVYPVLEPIVQMLIQAVQTGATIYQAMSLSISCFQEMWDGIPDCLFIVTSMLQEIIPADISPLGDSCLVHVLYSALYTKLLECSKEPVNENEPENIDPLKDLAKDATGVNEEKFANKAAICQTLAEAICSIDEDNKHTEKIHELLNQAKETLRNMSIIEVDLDEPEPIGQSLASISKGDDIEPLIRPAPTSSRAEEEFDVEIADYISEILASDILTQDIGKQSVKMIYIYIRNNVDWIYQQLGVRNREHGSEPLDGQQLFYVPPKLLHMMFHIGEEPFDQYLTGALKIDFNTWFQSPMSMTPDRAWLQVKMRWEFQENAQLSPHDASMVAYITSQLKSS
;
A
#
# COMPACT_ATOMS: atom_id res chain seq x y z
N MET A 1 6.09 -38.84 10.82
CA MET A 1 6.23 -38.73 9.35
C MET A 1 7.57 -38.10 8.96
N GLU A 2 8.51 -37.96 9.91
CA GLU A 2 9.70 -37.13 9.73
C GLU A 2 10.91 -37.91 9.20
N GLU A 3 10.86 -39.24 9.20
CA GLU A 3 11.96 -40.10 8.76
C GLU A 3 11.66 -40.69 7.36
N GLY A 4 12.48 -40.34 6.37
CA GLY A 4 12.39 -40.82 4.97
C GLY A 4 12.90 -39.82 3.94
N ILE A 5 13.23 -40.29 2.73
CA ILE A 5 13.60 -39.44 1.58
C ILE A 5 12.35 -38.71 1.06
N LEU A 6 12.47 -37.45 0.62
CA LEU A 6 11.32 -36.64 0.14
C LEU A 6 10.46 -37.37 -0.91
N MET A 7 11.08 -38.11 -1.83
CA MET A 7 10.38 -38.88 -2.87
C MET A 7 9.45 -39.98 -2.34
N ASP A 8 9.70 -40.52 -1.15
CA ASP A 8 8.82 -41.52 -0.53
C ASP A 8 7.66 -40.85 0.23
N ARG A 9 7.91 -39.65 0.77
CA ARG A 9 6.95 -38.88 1.57
C ARG A 9 5.89 -38.19 0.71
N LEU A 10 6.29 -37.69 -0.47
CA LEU A 10 5.42 -36.90 -1.35
C LEU A 10 4.17 -37.66 -1.84
N PRO A 11 4.25 -38.88 -2.39
CA PRO A 11 3.07 -39.61 -2.82
C PRO A 11 2.10 -39.89 -1.67
N ILE A 12 2.63 -40.18 -0.48
CA ILE A 12 1.83 -40.43 0.73
C ILE A 12 1.08 -39.17 1.17
N LEU A 13 1.74 -38.00 1.12
CA LEU A 13 1.12 -36.72 1.45
C LEU A 13 -0.05 -36.41 0.51
N LEU A 14 0.18 -36.47 -0.81
CA LEU A 14 -0.84 -36.17 -1.81
C LEU A 14 -1.99 -37.19 -1.78
N GLN A 15 -1.69 -38.48 -1.57
CA GLN A 15 -2.71 -39.50 -1.40
C GLN A 15 -3.60 -39.24 -0.17
N ARG A 16 -3.00 -38.81 0.95
CA ARG A 16 -3.77 -38.49 2.17
C ARG A 16 -4.60 -37.22 2.01
N ASP A 17 -4.06 -36.22 1.32
CA ASP A 17 -4.80 -35.00 0.99
C ASP A 17 -6.04 -35.34 0.13
N MET A 18 -5.88 -36.20 -0.88
CA MET A 18 -6.99 -36.69 -1.70
C MET A 18 -8.01 -37.51 -0.87
N GLN A 19 -7.55 -38.43 -0.01
CA GLN A 19 -8.44 -39.19 0.89
C GLN A 19 -9.21 -38.29 1.86
N TYR A 20 -8.57 -37.21 2.32
CA TYR A 20 -9.23 -36.21 3.17
C TYR A 20 -10.31 -35.46 2.39
N TYR A 21 -10.02 -35.04 1.16
CA TYR A 21 -11.00 -34.43 0.26
C TYR A 21 -12.18 -35.38 -0.04
N GLU A 22 -11.91 -36.64 -0.41
CA GLU A 22 -12.95 -37.63 -0.68
C GLU A 22 -13.89 -37.83 0.52
N LYS A 23 -13.36 -37.76 1.74
CA LYS A 23 -14.11 -37.95 2.98
C LYS A 23 -14.88 -36.71 3.43
N ASN A 24 -14.27 -35.53 3.37
CA ASN A 24 -14.80 -34.31 3.98
C ASN A 24 -15.32 -33.28 2.98
N LYS A 25 -15.03 -33.46 1.69
CA LYS A 25 -15.31 -32.49 0.61
C LYS A 25 -14.69 -31.12 0.88
N GLU A 26 -13.49 -31.13 1.44
CA GLU A 26 -12.70 -29.94 1.75
C GLU A 26 -11.22 -30.29 1.62
N VAL A 27 -10.40 -29.31 1.24
CA VAL A 27 -8.93 -29.42 1.26
C VAL A 27 -8.41 -28.69 2.49
N LEU A 28 -7.53 -29.32 3.25
CA LEU A 28 -6.92 -28.67 4.41
C LEU A 28 -6.12 -27.45 3.96
N GLN A 29 -6.38 -26.30 4.56
CA GLN A 29 -5.70 -25.04 4.27
C GLN A 29 -4.85 -24.60 5.47
N GLU A 30 -3.72 -23.96 5.17
CA GLU A 30 -2.94 -23.21 6.16
C GLU A 30 -2.95 -21.72 5.79
N THR A 31 -2.94 -20.86 6.81
CA THR A 31 -2.93 -19.40 6.64
C THR A 31 -1.50 -18.93 6.40
N ILE A 32 -1.30 -18.06 5.41
CA ILE A 32 -0.02 -17.37 5.19
C ILE A 32 -0.03 -16.05 5.96
N CYS A 33 1.13 -15.70 6.52
CA CYS A 33 1.32 -14.48 7.29
C CYS A 33 0.85 -13.23 6.51
N PRO A 34 -0.04 -12.40 7.07
CA PRO A 34 -0.53 -11.18 6.40
C PRO A 34 0.57 -10.19 6.01
N GLY A 35 1.74 -10.25 6.66
CA GLY A 35 2.91 -9.43 6.32
C GLY A 35 3.64 -9.86 5.04
N VAL A 36 3.36 -11.06 4.52
CA VAL A 36 3.97 -11.62 3.30
C VAL A 36 2.98 -11.65 2.13
N VAL A 37 1.68 -11.71 2.41
CA VAL A 37 0.61 -11.76 1.41
C VAL A 37 0.78 -10.64 0.37
N GLY A 38 0.65 -11.03 -0.91
CA GLY A 38 0.76 -10.10 -2.02
C GLY A 38 2.21 -9.73 -2.35
N GLY A 39 2.47 -8.43 -2.50
CA GLY A 39 3.77 -7.90 -2.91
C GLY A 39 4.15 -8.27 -4.35
N LYS A 40 5.44 -8.15 -4.70
CA LYS A 40 5.94 -8.36 -6.07
C LYS A 40 5.69 -9.78 -6.61
N LEU A 41 5.65 -10.78 -5.74
CA LEU A 41 5.38 -12.18 -6.12
C LEU A 41 3.91 -12.57 -5.99
N ASP A 42 3.06 -11.69 -5.47
CA ASP A 42 1.64 -11.93 -5.24
C ASP A 42 1.39 -13.19 -4.39
N PHE A 43 1.95 -13.26 -3.18
CA PHE A 43 1.73 -14.41 -2.28
C PHE A 43 0.24 -14.57 -1.92
N PRO A 44 -0.27 -15.82 -1.86
CA PRO A 44 -1.66 -16.07 -1.49
C PRO A 44 -1.88 -15.88 0.02
N ARG A 45 -3.15 -15.74 0.43
CA ARG A 45 -3.55 -15.68 1.84
C ARG A 45 -3.67 -17.05 2.50
N TYR A 46 -4.12 -18.03 1.73
CA TYR A 46 -4.22 -19.42 2.14
C TYR A 46 -3.52 -20.29 1.11
N ALA A 47 -2.97 -21.41 1.54
CA ALA A 47 -2.45 -22.43 0.66
C ALA A 47 -2.81 -23.81 1.20
N SER A 48 -2.87 -24.82 0.34
CA SER A 48 -3.16 -26.18 0.81
C SER A 48 -2.08 -26.64 1.79
N PHE A 49 -2.47 -27.36 2.84
CA PHE A 49 -1.56 -27.96 3.81
C PHE A 49 -0.45 -28.76 3.13
N ALA A 50 -0.80 -29.53 2.09
CA ALA A 50 0.16 -30.29 1.32
C ALA A 50 1.24 -29.39 0.68
N SER A 51 0.85 -28.26 0.10
CA SER A 51 1.80 -27.32 -0.51
C SER A 51 2.73 -26.67 0.52
N VAL A 52 2.23 -26.32 1.71
CA VAL A 52 3.07 -25.77 2.78
C VAL A 52 4.10 -26.79 3.27
N LYS A 53 3.71 -28.05 3.45
CA LYS A 53 4.67 -29.13 3.80
C LYS A 53 5.69 -29.36 2.70
N ILE A 54 5.28 -29.31 1.44
CA ILE A 54 6.20 -29.40 0.30
C ILE A 54 7.23 -28.28 0.37
N VAL A 55 6.82 -27.02 0.57
CA VAL A 55 7.76 -25.89 0.68
C VAL A 55 8.74 -26.07 1.83
N LEU A 56 8.28 -26.48 3.02
CA LEU A 56 9.15 -26.77 4.16
C LEU A 56 10.20 -27.84 3.82
N TRP A 57 9.81 -28.89 3.11
CA TRP A 57 10.73 -29.95 2.69
C TRP A 57 11.70 -29.50 1.59
N LEU A 58 11.25 -28.66 0.66
CA LEU A 58 12.12 -28.10 -0.37
C LEU A 58 13.14 -27.12 0.23
N GLU A 59 12.77 -26.37 1.27
CA GLU A 59 13.71 -25.48 1.96
C GLU A 59 14.79 -26.26 2.72
N ASP A 60 14.43 -27.35 3.39
CA ASP A 60 15.40 -28.27 4.02
C ASP A 60 16.38 -28.82 2.97
N GLU A 61 15.86 -29.32 1.84
CA GLU A 61 16.70 -29.83 0.74
C GLU A 61 17.56 -28.73 0.09
N TYR A 62 17.06 -27.49 -0.02
CA TYR A 62 17.84 -26.34 -0.49
C TYR A 62 19.03 -26.07 0.44
N TYR A 63 18.78 -26.03 1.76
CA TYR A 63 19.83 -25.84 2.75
C TYR A 63 20.87 -26.96 2.70
N GLN A 64 20.45 -28.22 2.56
CA GLN A 64 21.38 -29.34 2.40
C GLN A 64 22.22 -29.25 1.11
N ALA A 65 21.64 -28.76 0.01
CA ALA A 65 22.33 -28.66 -1.28
C ALA A 65 23.31 -27.50 -1.37
N TYR A 66 22.99 -26.35 -0.77
CA TYR A 66 23.74 -25.10 -0.92
C TYR A 66 24.44 -24.63 0.36
N LEU A 67 24.19 -25.30 1.50
CA LEU A 67 24.69 -24.93 2.84
C LEU A 67 24.42 -23.47 3.22
N LYS A 68 23.34 -22.91 2.65
CA LYS A 68 22.91 -21.52 2.84
C LYS A 68 21.38 -21.48 2.80
N LYS A 69 20.80 -20.60 3.62
CA LYS A 69 19.35 -20.33 3.63
C LYS A 69 18.96 -19.59 2.34
N SER A 70 17.80 -19.93 1.74
CA SER A 70 17.32 -19.22 0.54
C SER A 70 16.85 -17.79 0.84
N GLY A 71 16.55 -17.50 2.11
CA GLY A 71 15.91 -16.24 2.54
C GLY A 71 14.38 -16.31 2.54
N LEU A 72 13.77 -17.42 2.13
CA LEU A 72 12.32 -17.61 2.14
C LEU A 72 11.74 -17.74 3.56
N LEU A 73 12.43 -18.46 4.45
CA LEU A 73 12.02 -18.68 5.84
C LEU A 73 12.89 -17.88 6.82
N CYS A 74 12.24 -17.10 7.68
CA CYS A 74 12.88 -16.36 8.78
C CYS A 74 13.17 -17.30 9.96
N TYR A 75 14.25 -18.06 9.83
CA TYR A 75 14.77 -18.95 10.88
C TYR A 75 15.59 -18.18 11.92
N ASP A 76 14.92 -17.36 12.73
CA ASP A 76 15.43 -16.90 14.04
C ASP A 76 14.93 -17.79 15.20
N THR A 77 14.13 -18.82 14.92
CA THR A 77 13.45 -19.62 15.95
C THR A 77 13.22 -21.07 15.52
N LEU A 78 14.30 -21.81 15.23
CA LEU A 78 14.36 -23.17 15.78
C LEU A 78 15.31 -23.03 16.94
N ASN A 79 14.86 -23.36 18.15
CA ASN A 79 15.76 -23.52 19.28
C ASN A 79 17.00 -24.28 18.81
N ASP A 80 18.17 -23.70 19.05
CA ASP A 80 19.47 -24.37 18.95
C ASP A 80 19.48 -25.73 19.66
N GLU A 81 18.51 -26.00 20.54
CA GLU A 81 18.33 -27.27 21.25
C GLU A 81 17.91 -28.48 20.38
N THR A 82 17.52 -28.30 19.11
CA THR A 82 17.22 -29.46 18.22
C THR A 82 18.17 -29.66 17.05
N ILE A 83 19.12 -28.75 16.85
CA ILE A 83 20.21 -28.90 15.86
C ILE A 83 21.57 -29.10 16.56
N HIS A 84 21.66 -28.95 17.89
CA HIS A 84 22.73 -29.57 18.67
C HIS A 84 22.44 -31.04 18.97
N ARG A 85 22.62 -31.90 17.95
CA ARG A 85 23.09 -33.26 18.18
C ARG A 85 24.43 -33.47 17.48
N ASP A 86 25.43 -33.54 18.34
CA ASP A 86 26.62 -34.36 18.26
C ASP A 86 27.81 -33.80 17.47
N ASP A 87 28.64 -33.06 18.22
CA ASP A 87 30.10 -33.14 18.28
C ASP A 87 30.91 -33.17 16.98
N GLU A 88 31.68 -32.10 16.79
CA GLU A 88 32.89 -32.01 15.93
C GLU A 88 34.01 -33.02 16.30
N ASN A 89 33.74 -34.09 17.05
CA ASN A 89 34.73 -35.10 17.42
C ASN A 89 34.26 -36.57 17.33
N SER A 90 33.16 -36.88 16.65
CA SER A 90 32.80 -38.28 16.34
C SER A 90 33.15 -38.68 14.90
N ALA A 91 34.43 -38.52 14.56
CA ALA A 91 34.99 -39.33 13.49
C ALA A 91 34.82 -40.83 13.87
N HIS A 92 34.10 -41.57 13.03
CA HIS A 92 33.95 -43.04 13.03
C HIS A 92 33.02 -43.63 14.10
N GLY A 93 31.72 -43.74 13.79
CA GLY A 93 30.88 -44.74 14.46
C GLY A 93 29.36 -44.62 14.26
N CYS A 94 28.83 -45.44 13.35
CA CYS A 94 27.47 -46.00 13.37
C CYS A 94 26.25 -45.07 13.09
N GLY A 95 25.65 -45.20 11.90
CA GLY A 95 24.19 -45.36 11.78
C GLY A 95 23.30 -44.17 11.39
N GLY A 96 23.82 -42.96 11.19
CA GLY A 96 23.04 -41.83 10.65
C GLY A 96 23.24 -41.69 9.13
N ILE A 97 22.16 -41.68 8.34
CA ILE A 97 22.25 -41.32 6.92
C ILE A 97 22.65 -39.83 6.84
N VAL A 98 23.90 -39.55 6.52
CA VAL A 98 24.35 -38.21 6.14
C VAL A 98 23.59 -37.82 4.88
N LYS A 99 22.54 -37.01 5.00
CA LYS A 99 21.83 -36.42 3.85
C LYS A 99 22.76 -35.41 3.19
N SER A 100 23.61 -35.87 2.26
CA SER A 100 24.25 -34.98 1.30
C SER A 100 23.32 -34.84 0.10
N SER A 101 22.71 -33.66 -0.04
CA SER A 101 22.03 -33.24 -1.27
C SER A 101 23.03 -32.41 -2.07
N ASP A 102 23.04 -32.55 -3.40
CA ASP A 102 23.83 -31.70 -4.27
C ASP A 102 22.90 -30.82 -5.13
N PRO A 103 23.40 -29.72 -5.74
CA PRO A 103 22.57 -28.82 -6.55
C PRO A 103 21.78 -29.52 -7.68
N GLU A 104 22.35 -30.55 -8.33
CA GLU A 104 21.69 -31.28 -9.41
C GLU A 104 20.53 -32.13 -8.90
N ARG A 105 20.76 -32.84 -7.78
CA ARG A 105 19.76 -33.64 -7.09
C ARG A 105 18.62 -32.77 -6.57
N PHE A 106 18.93 -31.59 -6.03
CA PHE A 106 17.92 -30.62 -5.61
C PHE A 106 17.02 -30.22 -6.78
N VAL A 107 17.59 -29.80 -7.90
CA VAL A 107 16.82 -29.40 -9.10
C VAL A 107 15.95 -30.54 -9.61
N TRP A 108 16.49 -31.76 -9.68
CA TRP A 108 15.73 -32.95 -10.08
C TRP A 108 14.56 -33.23 -9.13
N LEU A 109 14.79 -33.11 -7.82
CA LEU A 109 13.79 -33.38 -6.78
C LEU A 109 12.66 -32.34 -6.81
N VAL A 110 13.01 -31.07 -6.98
CA VAL A 110 12.03 -29.98 -7.16
C VAL A 110 11.17 -30.24 -8.39
N ALA A 111 11.78 -30.56 -9.55
CA ALA A 111 11.04 -30.81 -10.78
C ALA A 111 10.04 -31.95 -10.63
N ARG A 112 10.47 -33.09 -10.05
CA ARG A 112 9.59 -34.23 -9.78
C ARG A 112 8.47 -33.92 -8.80
N THR A 113 8.77 -33.10 -7.80
CA THR A 113 7.78 -32.66 -6.81
C THR A 113 6.72 -31.77 -7.44
N CYS A 114 7.13 -30.85 -8.30
CA CYS A 114 6.23 -29.96 -9.04
C CYS A 114 5.34 -30.74 -10.01
N ASP A 115 5.88 -31.72 -10.75
CA ASP A 115 5.10 -32.59 -11.65
C ASP A 115 3.96 -33.31 -10.90
N ALA A 116 4.27 -33.92 -9.75
CA ALA A 116 3.27 -34.63 -8.95
C ALA A 116 2.23 -33.68 -8.34
N LEU A 117 2.67 -32.52 -7.84
CA LEU A 117 1.77 -31.51 -7.30
C LEU A 117 0.83 -30.94 -8.38
N LEU A 118 1.34 -30.67 -9.59
CA LEU A 118 0.55 -30.18 -10.71
C LEU A 118 -0.56 -31.16 -11.10
N GLN A 119 -0.27 -32.46 -11.13
CA GLN A 119 -1.27 -33.49 -11.39
C GLN A 119 -2.36 -33.51 -10.29
N HIS A 120 -1.95 -33.40 -9.02
CA HIS A 120 -2.87 -33.35 -7.90
C HIS A 120 -3.78 -32.11 -7.93
N ILE A 121 -3.19 -30.94 -8.15
CA ILE A 121 -3.88 -29.66 -8.35
C ILE A 121 -4.88 -29.75 -9.51
N HIS A 122 -4.49 -30.37 -10.62
CA HIS A 122 -5.37 -30.54 -11.77
C HIS A 122 -6.61 -31.35 -11.43
N VAL A 123 -6.45 -32.51 -10.76
CA VAL A 123 -7.58 -33.36 -10.34
C VAL A 123 -8.51 -32.61 -9.39
N LEU A 124 -7.97 -31.99 -8.33
CA LEU A 124 -8.79 -31.23 -7.38
C LEU A 124 -9.50 -30.05 -8.02
N SER A 125 -8.87 -29.38 -8.99
CA SER A 125 -9.51 -28.26 -9.71
C SER A 125 -10.70 -28.70 -10.56
N GLN A 126 -10.65 -29.90 -11.16
CA GLN A 126 -11.77 -30.46 -11.92
C GLN A 126 -12.94 -30.80 -11.00
N GLU A 127 -12.64 -31.50 -9.90
CA GLU A 127 -13.60 -31.85 -8.86
C GLU A 127 -14.29 -30.61 -8.27
N ALA A 128 -13.51 -29.55 -7.98
CA ALA A 128 -14.04 -28.28 -7.50
C ALA A 128 -15.01 -27.64 -8.50
N LEU A 129 -14.75 -27.74 -9.81
CA LEU A 129 -15.63 -27.17 -10.84
C LEU A 129 -16.91 -27.98 -11.02
N ASP A 130 -16.82 -29.31 -11.00
CA ASP A 130 -17.98 -30.19 -11.12
C ASP A 130 -18.98 -30.00 -9.96
N HIS A 131 -18.47 -29.62 -8.80
CA HIS A 131 -19.27 -29.36 -7.60
C HIS A 131 -19.48 -27.87 -7.27
N ALA A 132 -18.93 -26.96 -8.08
CA ALA A 132 -18.92 -25.51 -7.82
C ALA A 132 -18.39 -25.14 -6.42
N ASP A 133 -17.36 -25.85 -5.96
CA ASP A 133 -16.75 -25.67 -4.65
C ASP A 133 -15.64 -24.62 -4.68
N LEU A 134 -16.00 -23.40 -4.27
CA LEU A 134 -15.06 -22.27 -4.20
C LEU A 134 -13.97 -22.48 -3.14
N THR A 135 -14.21 -23.26 -2.08
CA THR A 135 -13.23 -23.46 -1.01
C THR A 135 -12.07 -24.35 -1.46
N VAL A 136 -12.39 -25.40 -2.23
CA VAL A 136 -11.39 -26.27 -2.85
C VAL A 136 -10.63 -25.52 -3.93
N LEU A 137 -11.33 -24.73 -4.76
CA LEU A 137 -10.70 -23.94 -5.82
C LEU A 137 -9.70 -22.92 -5.25
N THR A 138 -10.06 -22.21 -4.18
CA THR A 138 -9.15 -21.24 -3.52
C THR A 138 -7.94 -21.93 -2.87
N ALA A 139 -8.11 -23.10 -2.26
CA ALA A 139 -7.00 -23.89 -1.71
C ALA A 139 -5.97 -24.27 -2.79
N VAL A 140 -6.47 -24.69 -3.96
CA VAL A 140 -5.66 -25.13 -5.10
C VAL A 140 -4.96 -23.96 -5.78
N ILE A 141 -5.63 -22.80 -5.90
CA ILE A 141 -4.99 -21.54 -6.33
C ILE A 141 -3.85 -21.17 -5.37
N GLY A 142 -4.12 -21.21 -4.07
CA GLY A 142 -3.12 -20.94 -3.04
C GLY A 142 -1.90 -21.86 -3.12
N ALA A 143 -2.15 -23.16 -3.33
CA ALA A 143 -1.09 -24.14 -3.51
C ALA A 143 -0.19 -23.85 -4.72
N ALA A 144 -0.80 -23.58 -5.88
CA ALA A 144 -0.06 -23.25 -7.11
C ALA A 144 0.75 -21.96 -6.94
N ALA A 145 0.13 -20.90 -6.40
CA ALA A 145 0.76 -19.61 -6.21
C ALA A 145 1.92 -19.66 -5.20
N LEU A 146 1.74 -20.34 -4.07
CA LEU A 146 2.78 -20.47 -3.05
C LEU A 146 4.02 -21.16 -3.63
N VAL A 147 3.86 -22.35 -4.23
CA VAL A 147 5.01 -23.11 -4.76
C VAL A 147 5.66 -22.36 -5.92
N LYS A 148 4.88 -21.77 -6.83
CA LYS A 148 5.40 -20.89 -7.90
C LYS A 148 6.31 -19.79 -7.34
N ASN A 149 5.89 -19.13 -6.27
CA ASN A 149 6.65 -18.03 -5.67
C ASN A 149 7.92 -18.52 -4.98
N CYS A 150 7.87 -19.67 -4.30
CA CYS A 150 9.06 -20.31 -3.72
C CYS A 150 10.09 -20.68 -4.80
N LEU A 151 9.64 -21.23 -5.94
CA LEU A 151 10.54 -21.55 -7.06
C LEU A 151 11.23 -20.31 -7.63
N TRP A 152 10.53 -19.18 -7.69
CA TRP A 152 11.12 -17.92 -8.13
C TRP A 152 12.27 -17.49 -7.22
N VAL A 153 12.10 -17.61 -5.90
CA VAL A 153 13.17 -17.32 -4.92
C VAL A 153 14.37 -18.23 -5.16
N TYR A 154 14.14 -19.54 -5.33
CA TYR A 154 15.22 -20.49 -5.63
C TYR A 154 15.96 -20.14 -6.92
N LEU A 155 15.23 -19.82 -7.99
CA LEU A 155 15.83 -19.40 -9.27
C LEU A 155 16.75 -18.19 -9.08
N GLN A 156 16.29 -17.15 -8.40
CA GLN A 156 17.09 -15.95 -8.14
C GLN A 156 18.35 -16.24 -7.32
N CYS A 157 18.26 -17.11 -6.32
CA CYS A 157 19.43 -17.49 -5.52
C CYS A 157 20.44 -18.32 -6.33
N THR A 158 19.96 -19.21 -7.21
CA THR A 158 20.82 -20.03 -8.08
C THR A 158 21.48 -19.25 -9.19
N GLU A 159 20.83 -18.19 -9.71
CA GLU A 159 21.40 -17.31 -10.74
C GLU A 159 22.45 -16.35 -10.15
N LYS A 160 22.25 -15.88 -8.91
CA LYS A 160 23.04 -14.76 -8.38
C LYS A 160 24.34 -15.12 -7.67
N ASN A 161 24.52 -16.27 -6.99
CA ASN A 161 25.78 -16.50 -6.23
C ASN A 161 26.08 -17.91 -5.64
N VAL A 162 25.41 -19.01 -6.01
CA VAL A 162 25.78 -20.32 -5.44
C VAL A 162 25.74 -21.43 -6.49
N CYS A 163 26.91 -22.03 -6.76
CA CYS A 163 27.15 -23.25 -7.53
C CYS A 163 25.98 -23.67 -8.44
N PRO A 164 25.82 -23.04 -9.63
CA PRO A 164 24.75 -23.41 -10.54
C PRO A 164 24.84 -24.90 -10.89
N PRO A 165 23.69 -25.60 -11.07
CA PRO A 165 23.69 -27.00 -11.47
C PRO A 165 24.49 -27.15 -12.77
N LYS A 166 25.32 -28.20 -12.88
CA LYS A 166 26.12 -28.40 -14.09
C LYS A 166 25.18 -28.84 -15.22
N GLY A 167 25.22 -28.14 -16.35
CA GLY A 167 24.62 -28.62 -17.60
C GLY A 167 23.30 -27.99 -18.06
N ASP A 168 22.98 -26.75 -17.67
CA ASP A 168 22.14 -25.85 -18.48
C ASP A 168 22.46 -24.41 -18.05
N GLU A 169 22.96 -23.58 -18.97
CA GLU A 169 23.47 -22.23 -18.69
C GLU A 169 22.37 -21.22 -18.26
N GLU A 170 21.09 -21.64 -18.17
CA GLU A 170 19.95 -20.77 -17.84
C GLU A 170 18.86 -21.42 -16.93
N GLY A 171 19.23 -22.17 -15.89
CA GLY A 171 18.26 -22.62 -14.87
C GLY A 171 17.25 -23.72 -15.30
N GLY A 172 17.46 -24.32 -16.48
CA GLY A 172 16.85 -25.57 -17.00
C GLY A 172 15.50 -26.00 -16.42
N SER A 173 15.49 -27.17 -15.75
CA SER A 173 14.26 -27.83 -15.23
C SER A 173 13.51 -27.01 -14.18
N LEU A 174 14.21 -26.19 -13.39
CA LEU A 174 13.59 -25.35 -12.35
C LEU A 174 12.76 -24.21 -12.96
N LYS A 175 13.30 -23.56 -14.01
CA LYS A 175 12.62 -22.53 -14.81
C LYS A 175 11.39 -23.10 -15.50
N MET A 176 11.48 -24.34 -15.98
CA MET A 176 10.33 -25.06 -16.57
C MET A 176 9.23 -25.34 -15.54
N SER A 177 9.57 -25.84 -14.35
CA SER A 177 8.57 -26.05 -13.28
C SER A 177 7.91 -24.75 -12.83
N TYR A 178 8.68 -23.66 -12.70
CA TYR A 178 8.13 -22.33 -12.44
C TYR A 178 7.12 -21.92 -13.51
N LYS A 179 7.47 -22.08 -14.80
CA LYS A 179 6.58 -21.75 -15.91
C LYS A 179 5.28 -22.56 -15.88
N GLN A 180 5.35 -23.88 -15.66
CA GLN A 180 4.17 -24.74 -15.58
C GLN A 180 3.23 -24.37 -14.43
N LEU A 181 3.77 -24.07 -13.24
CA LEU A 181 2.97 -23.59 -12.11
C LEU A 181 2.39 -22.19 -12.36
N SER A 182 3.10 -21.33 -13.07
CA SER A 182 2.58 -20.03 -13.51
C SER A 182 1.39 -20.20 -14.47
N GLU A 183 1.51 -21.07 -15.48
CA GLU A 183 0.43 -21.38 -16.42
C GLU A 183 -0.78 -22.00 -15.70
N MET A 184 -0.55 -22.89 -14.72
CA MET A 184 -1.61 -23.44 -13.88
C MET A 184 -2.33 -22.35 -13.07
N THR A 185 -1.57 -21.43 -12.47
CA THR A 185 -2.11 -20.30 -11.70
C THR A 185 -3.02 -19.42 -12.57
N GLU A 186 -2.60 -19.10 -13.79
CA GLU A 186 -3.42 -18.33 -14.74
C GLU A 186 -4.67 -19.09 -15.19
N ALA A 187 -4.54 -20.40 -15.47
CA ALA A 187 -5.67 -21.23 -15.85
C ALA A 187 -6.74 -21.31 -14.73
N LEU A 188 -6.32 -21.45 -13.48
CA LEU A 188 -7.23 -21.48 -12.33
C LEU A 188 -7.97 -20.14 -12.14
N ALA A 189 -7.29 -19.02 -12.35
CA ALA A 189 -7.90 -17.70 -12.27
C ALA A 189 -8.97 -17.48 -13.36
N GLU A 190 -8.73 -17.92 -14.61
CA GLU A 190 -9.76 -17.89 -15.66
C GLU A 190 -10.97 -18.76 -15.31
N ARG A 191 -10.76 -19.89 -14.64
CA ARG A 191 -11.86 -20.77 -14.19
C ARG A 191 -12.68 -20.14 -13.07
N LEU A 192 -12.02 -19.47 -12.12
CA LEU A 192 -12.69 -18.72 -11.07
C LEU A 192 -13.54 -17.57 -11.65
N LEU A 193 -13.00 -16.85 -12.63
CA LEU A 193 -13.73 -15.82 -13.36
C LEU A 193 -14.97 -16.39 -14.08
N ASP A 194 -14.81 -17.46 -14.87
CA ASP A 194 -15.93 -18.11 -15.57
C ASP A 194 -17.05 -18.53 -14.60
N LEU A 195 -16.68 -19.13 -13.47
CA LEU A 195 -17.63 -19.55 -12.44
C LEU A 195 -18.47 -18.39 -11.91
N HIS A 196 -17.82 -17.29 -11.48
CA HIS A 196 -18.53 -16.12 -10.97
C HIS A 196 -19.38 -15.44 -12.06
N CYS A 197 -18.87 -15.30 -13.28
CA CYS A 197 -19.61 -14.75 -14.42
C CYS A 197 -20.86 -15.58 -14.73
N ARG A 198 -20.77 -16.93 -14.70
CA ARG A 198 -21.92 -17.81 -14.87
C ARG A 198 -22.93 -17.67 -13.75
N LEU A 199 -22.48 -17.58 -12.50
CA LEU A 199 -23.37 -17.38 -11.36
C LEU A 199 -24.17 -16.08 -11.50
N LEU A 200 -23.49 -14.99 -11.83
CA LEU A 200 -24.09 -13.69 -12.05
C LEU A 200 -25.07 -13.68 -13.21
N THR A 201 -24.65 -14.17 -14.38
CA THR A 201 -25.43 -14.08 -15.62
C THR A 201 -26.59 -15.07 -15.74
N LEU A 202 -26.54 -16.20 -15.02
CA LEU A 202 -27.59 -17.23 -15.05
C LEU A 202 -28.57 -17.14 -13.88
N TYR A 203 -28.13 -16.70 -12.69
CA TYR A 203 -28.96 -16.78 -11.48
C TYR A 203 -29.29 -15.42 -10.85
N ILE A 204 -28.41 -14.43 -10.93
CA ILE A 204 -28.61 -13.13 -10.26
C ILE A 204 -29.25 -12.13 -11.20
N ILE A 205 -28.70 -12.05 -12.41
CA ILE A 205 -29.06 -11.03 -13.40
C ILE A 205 -30.27 -11.47 -14.25
N GLN A 206 -30.91 -12.59 -13.92
CA GLN A 206 -32.08 -13.15 -14.61
C GLN A 206 -33.26 -13.22 -13.65
N ASP A 207 -34.20 -12.29 -13.77
CA ASP A 207 -35.47 -12.32 -13.04
C ASP A 207 -36.63 -11.98 -13.97
N ALA A 208 -37.64 -12.85 -14.05
CA ALA A 208 -38.71 -12.71 -15.04
C ALA A 208 -39.59 -11.47 -14.80
N ASP A 209 -39.83 -11.10 -13.53
CA ASP A 209 -40.74 -10.01 -13.18
C ASP A 209 -40.09 -8.63 -13.33
N CYS A 210 -38.81 -8.52 -12.99
CA CYS A 210 -38.00 -7.32 -13.23
C CYS A 210 -37.82 -7.06 -14.73
N LEU A 211 -37.68 -8.13 -15.53
CA LEU A 211 -37.37 -8.05 -16.96
C LEU A 211 -38.61 -7.97 -17.86
N HIS A 212 -39.82 -7.99 -17.31
CA HIS A 212 -41.07 -7.83 -18.08
C HIS A 212 -41.36 -6.35 -18.39
N TRP A 213 -40.59 -5.77 -19.31
CA TRP A 213 -40.62 -4.35 -19.67
C TRP A 213 -41.94 -3.86 -20.27
N GLU A 214 -42.69 -4.73 -20.94
CA GLU A 214 -43.96 -4.39 -21.61
C GLU A 214 -45.18 -4.37 -20.66
N ASN A 215 -45.01 -4.79 -19.40
CA ASN A 215 -46.10 -4.89 -18.45
C ASN A 215 -46.79 -3.52 -18.23
N HIS A 216 -48.12 -3.51 -18.22
CA HIS A 216 -48.92 -2.30 -18.04
C HIS A 216 -48.99 -1.82 -16.58
N GLN A 217 -48.53 -2.62 -15.62
CA GLN A 217 -48.44 -2.24 -14.21
C GLN A 217 -47.03 -1.74 -13.84
N PRO A 218 -46.94 -0.71 -12.97
CA PRO A 218 -45.66 -0.29 -12.43
C PRO A 218 -45.03 -1.41 -11.62
N PHE A 219 -43.70 -1.46 -11.62
CA PHE A 219 -42.99 -2.43 -10.79
C PHE A 219 -43.05 -1.99 -9.34
N PHE A 220 -43.61 -2.84 -8.46
CA PHE A 220 -43.75 -2.55 -7.03
C PHE A 220 -44.25 -1.13 -6.74
N GLU A 221 -45.29 -0.70 -7.46
CA GLU A 221 -45.91 0.63 -7.29
C GLU A 221 -44.93 1.81 -7.42
N SER A 222 -43.81 1.60 -8.11
CA SER A 222 -42.69 2.56 -8.24
C SER A 222 -41.99 2.91 -6.92
N GLU A 223 -42.07 2.04 -5.91
CA GLU A 223 -41.43 2.26 -4.61
C GLU A 223 -39.97 1.79 -4.56
N ARG A 224 -39.53 0.96 -5.52
CA ARG A 224 -38.18 0.38 -5.55
C ARG A 224 -37.66 0.06 -6.94
N GLY A 225 -36.33 -0.04 -7.05
CA GLY A 225 -35.64 -0.60 -8.22
C GLY A 225 -35.72 -2.13 -8.29
N SER A 226 -35.20 -2.69 -9.39
CA SER A 226 -35.22 -4.13 -9.66
C SER A 226 -34.39 -4.93 -8.65
N TYR A 227 -34.92 -6.07 -8.19
CA TYR A 227 -34.19 -7.00 -7.31
C TYR A 227 -32.87 -7.44 -7.91
N THR A 228 -32.85 -7.73 -9.20
CA THR A 228 -31.66 -8.14 -9.94
C THR A 228 -30.49 -7.17 -9.78
N ILE A 229 -30.73 -5.85 -9.82
CA ILE A 229 -29.65 -4.85 -9.72
C ILE A 229 -29.16 -4.71 -8.28
N GLN A 230 -30.08 -4.76 -7.31
CA GLN A 230 -29.74 -4.76 -5.88
C GLN A 230 -28.93 -6.01 -5.49
N MET A 231 -29.35 -7.19 -5.96
CA MET A 231 -28.65 -8.44 -5.71
C MET A 231 -27.31 -8.52 -6.45
N TRP A 232 -27.23 -7.97 -7.67
CA TRP A 232 -25.97 -7.82 -8.39
C TRP A 232 -24.98 -6.96 -7.61
N TRP A 233 -25.40 -5.79 -7.11
CA TRP A 233 -24.57 -4.93 -6.26
C TRP A 233 -24.06 -5.66 -5.01
N LEU A 234 -24.98 -6.30 -4.28
CA LEU A 234 -24.63 -7.03 -3.06
C LEU A 234 -23.65 -8.17 -3.34
N TYR A 235 -23.86 -8.92 -4.42
CA TYR A 235 -22.96 -10.00 -4.83
C TYR A 235 -21.59 -9.47 -5.23
N MET A 236 -21.52 -8.40 -6.03
CA MET A 236 -20.24 -7.78 -6.42
C MET A 236 -19.44 -7.33 -5.20
N LEU A 237 -20.09 -6.70 -4.20
CA LEU A 237 -19.43 -6.31 -2.95
C LEU A 237 -18.95 -7.51 -2.14
N GLY A 238 -19.80 -8.52 -1.95
CA GLY A 238 -19.48 -9.73 -1.22
C GLY A 238 -18.29 -10.46 -1.86
N THR A 239 -18.38 -10.74 -3.16
CA THR A 239 -17.29 -11.41 -3.88
C THR A 239 -16.02 -10.58 -3.94
N LYS A 240 -16.10 -9.24 -3.97
CA LYS A 240 -14.92 -8.38 -3.78
C LYS A 240 -14.24 -8.70 -2.45
N MET A 241 -14.98 -8.68 -1.34
CA MET A 241 -14.41 -8.99 -0.03
C MET A 241 -13.87 -10.43 0.03
N ASP A 242 -14.57 -11.39 -0.57
CA ASP A 242 -14.14 -12.80 -0.59
C ASP A 242 -12.85 -12.98 -1.40
N LEU A 243 -12.76 -12.41 -2.60
CA LEU A 243 -11.56 -12.46 -3.44
C LEU A 243 -10.37 -11.80 -2.74
N TRP A 244 -10.60 -10.64 -2.11
CA TRP A 244 -9.57 -9.93 -1.37
C TRP A 244 -9.02 -10.76 -0.22
N ASN A 245 -9.81 -11.69 0.33
CA ASN A 245 -9.44 -12.50 1.49
C ASN A 245 -9.07 -13.96 1.15
N SER A 246 -9.32 -14.46 -0.06
CA SER A 246 -9.17 -15.90 -0.37
C SER A 246 -8.10 -16.23 -1.41
N VAL A 247 -7.80 -15.33 -2.35
CA VAL A 247 -6.86 -15.58 -3.46
C VAL A 247 -5.69 -14.58 -3.43
N PRO A 248 -4.61 -14.80 -4.22
CA PRO A 248 -3.56 -13.79 -4.41
C PRO A 248 -4.14 -12.40 -4.76
N PRO A 249 -3.70 -11.31 -4.12
CA PRO A 249 -4.23 -9.96 -4.33
C PRO A 249 -4.37 -9.52 -5.79
N THR A 250 -3.31 -9.62 -6.59
CA THR A 250 -3.36 -9.15 -7.99
C THR A 250 -4.28 -10.02 -8.85
N MET A 251 -4.31 -11.33 -8.58
CA MET A 251 -5.28 -12.24 -9.19
C MET A 251 -6.72 -11.88 -8.83
N GLY A 252 -7.00 -11.64 -7.54
CA GLY A 252 -8.34 -11.27 -7.06
C GLY A 252 -8.85 -10.00 -7.74
N GLN A 253 -7.99 -8.98 -7.86
CA GLN A 253 -8.29 -7.74 -8.59
C GLN A 253 -8.58 -7.99 -10.07
N ARG A 254 -7.78 -8.83 -10.73
CA ARG A 254 -7.97 -9.22 -12.15
C ARG A 254 -9.29 -9.94 -12.38
N VAL A 255 -9.61 -10.93 -11.53
CA VAL A 255 -10.88 -11.68 -11.60
C VAL A 255 -12.06 -10.74 -11.38
N PHE A 256 -11.99 -9.87 -10.36
CA PHE A 256 -13.04 -8.89 -10.09
C PHE A 256 -13.23 -7.90 -11.26
N ALA A 257 -12.15 -7.43 -11.88
CA ALA A 257 -12.20 -6.59 -13.07
C ALA A 257 -12.91 -7.28 -14.24
N GLY A 258 -12.59 -8.56 -14.47
CA GLY A 258 -13.26 -9.39 -15.46
C GLY A 258 -14.77 -9.54 -15.18
N MET A 259 -15.14 -9.85 -13.93
CA MET A 259 -16.54 -9.99 -13.52
C MET A 259 -17.34 -8.71 -13.78
N LEU A 260 -16.81 -7.56 -13.37
CA LEU A 260 -17.44 -6.27 -13.57
C LEU A 260 -17.64 -5.97 -15.07
N ASN A 261 -16.61 -6.22 -15.87
CA ASN A 261 -16.67 -5.98 -17.32
C ASN A 261 -17.70 -6.87 -18.04
N GLU A 262 -17.71 -8.17 -17.76
CA GLU A 262 -18.63 -9.13 -18.39
C GLU A 262 -20.08 -8.89 -17.96
N CYS A 263 -20.33 -8.62 -16.68
CA CYS A 263 -21.66 -8.28 -16.21
C CYS A 263 -22.16 -6.98 -16.83
N LEU A 264 -21.30 -5.96 -16.94
CA LEU A 264 -21.66 -4.71 -17.60
C LEU A 264 -21.92 -4.91 -19.09
N THR A 265 -21.27 -5.86 -19.78
CA THR A 265 -21.63 -6.20 -21.16
C THR A 265 -23.10 -6.62 -21.25
N VAL A 266 -23.53 -7.55 -20.38
CA VAL A 266 -24.91 -8.05 -20.33
C VAL A 266 -25.89 -6.93 -19.98
N LEU A 267 -25.61 -6.16 -18.93
CA LEU A 267 -26.46 -5.07 -18.48
C LEU A 267 -26.58 -3.97 -19.54
N THR A 268 -25.48 -3.55 -20.16
CA THR A 268 -25.47 -2.50 -21.18
C THR A 268 -26.31 -2.92 -22.39
N VAL A 269 -26.09 -4.11 -22.93
CA VAL A 269 -26.87 -4.62 -24.07
C VAL A 269 -28.35 -4.69 -23.73
N ARG A 270 -28.68 -5.23 -22.57
CA ARG A 270 -30.07 -5.34 -22.12
C ARG A 270 -30.74 -3.97 -22.02
N TYR A 271 -30.23 -3.09 -21.16
CA TYR A 271 -30.90 -1.83 -20.84
C TYR A 271 -30.95 -0.84 -22.01
N THR A 272 -30.01 -0.92 -22.95
CA THR A 272 -30.03 -0.10 -24.17
C THR A 272 -31.00 -0.61 -25.25
N GLN A 273 -31.44 -1.87 -25.17
CA GLN A 273 -32.32 -2.50 -26.16
C GLN A 273 -33.76 -2.71 -25.70
N THR A 274 -34.05 -2.55 -24.41
CA THR A 274 -35.41 -2.75 -23.85
C THR A 274 -36.42 -1.75 -24.42
N LEU A 275 -37.68 -2.18 -24.53
CA LEU A 275 -38.82 -1.34 -24.90
C LEU A 275 -39.82 -1.30 -23.73
N PRO A 276 -39.69 -0.34 -22.78
CA PRO A 276 -40.55 -0.27 -21.63
C PRO A 276 -41.92 0.28 -21.99
N SER A 277 -42.95 -0.23 -21.33
CA SER A 277 -44.25 0.42 -21.27
C SER A 277 -44.15 1.77 -20.55
N LYS A 278 -45.19 2.61 -20.66
CA LYS A 278 -45.30 3.84 -19.87
C LYS A 278 -45.12 3.59 -18.36
N ALA A 279 -45.63 2.46 -17.85
CA ALA A 279 -45.57 2.11 -16.44
C ALA A 279 -44.18 1.62 -15.99
N ARG A 280 -43.38 1.07 -16.92
CA ARG A 280 -42.02 0.56 -16.65
C ARG A 280 -40.90 1.54 -17.02
N ALA A 281 -41.22 2.65 -17.67
CA ALA A 281 -40.24 3.67 -18.05
C ALA A 281 -39.47 4.23 -16.85
N GLN A 282 -40.10 4.41 -15.68
CA GLN A 282 -39.40 4.88 -14.48
C GLN A 282 -38.42 3.83 -13.94
N LEU A 283 -38.80 2.54 -13.91
CA LEU A 283 -37.93 1.45 -13.47
C LEU A 283 -36.62 1.41 -14.28
N LEU A 284 -36.71 1.60 -15.60
CA LEU A 284 -35.53 1.70 -16.47
C LEU A 284 -34.55 2.77 -16.00
N LEU A 285 -35.05 3.96 -15.65
CA LEU A 285 -34.20 5.07 -15.20
C LEU A 285 -33.59 4.80 -13.82
N VAL A 286 -34.38 4.20 -12.92
CA VAL A 286 -33.93 3.81 -11.57
C VAL A 286 -32.79 2.82 -11.67
N ASP A 287 -33.00 1.72 -12.41
CA ASP A 287 -32.00 0.66 -12.55
C ASP A 287 -30.71 1.18 -13.18
N ILE A 288 -30.80 1.97 -14.26
CA ILE A 288 -29.60 2.53 -14.89
C ILE A 288 -28.87 3.49 -13.94
N SER A 289 -29.61 4.34 -13.21
CA SER A 289 -29.01 5.24 -12.21
C SER A 289 -28.27 4.45 -11.14
N ASN A 290 -28.90 3.41 -10.59
CA ASN A 290 -28.30 2.54 -9.58
C ASN A 290 -27.06 1.82 -10.14
N ILE A 291 -27.11 1.29 -11.37
CA ILE A 291 -25.93 0.67 -12.00
C ILE A 291 -24.76 1.65 -12.08
N LEU A 292 -25.00 2.89 -12.54
CA LEU A 292 -23.94 3.90 -12.66
C LEU A 292 -23.34 4.30 -11.30
N LEU A 293 -24.20 4.47 -10.28
CA LEU A 293 -23.77 4.77 -8.91
C LEU A 293 -22.96 3.62 -8.31
N CYS A 294 -23.43 2.37 -8.46
CA CYS A 294 -22.70 1.18 -8.07
C CYS A 294 -21.34 1.10 -8.78
N CYS A 295 -21.30 1.31 -10.09
CA CYS A 295 -20.04 1.33 -10.85
C CYS A 295 -19.07 2.41 -10.35
N GLY A 296 -19.58 3.57 -9.93
CA GLY A 296 -18.76 4.62 -9.31
C GLY A 296 -18.03 4.14 -8.05
N GLU A 297 -18.63 3.24 -7.27
CA GLU A 297 -18.03 2.66 -6.06
C GLU A 297 -17.22 1.37 -6.32
N LEU A 298 -17.51 0.62 -7.39
CA LEU A 298 -16.76 -0.59 -7.74
C LEU A 298 -15.49 -0.31 -8.56
N LEU A 299 -15.50 0.71 -9.41
CA LEU A 299 -14.41 1.03 -10.34
C LEU A 299 -13.05 1.30 -9.67
N PRO A 300 -12.94 2.02 -8.53
CA PRO A 300 -11.65 2.28 -7.89
C PRO A 300 -10.85 1.02 -7.56
N ALA A 301 -11.54 -0.10 -7.32
CA ALA A 301 -10.92 -1.37 -6.97
C ALA A 301 -10.03 -1.94 -8.09
N ILE A 302 -10.16 -1.45 -9.33
CA ILE A 302 -9.45 -1.97 -10.52
C ILE A 302 -8.65 -0.88 -11.26
N CYS A 303 -8.64 0.34 -10.74
CA CYS A 303 -7.89 1.46 -11.30
C CYS A 303 -6.51 1.54 -10.65
N ASP A 304 -5.51 1.96 -11.42
CA ASP A 304 -4.14 2.13 -10.92
C ASP A 304 -3.94 3.50 -10.22
N ASN A 305 -4.68 4.53 -10.65
CA ASN A 305 -4.60 5.88 -10.11
C ASN A 305 -5.92 6.67 -10.32
N GLY A 306 -5.95 7.90 -9.80
CA GLY A 306 -7.09 8.80 -9.91
C GLY A 306 -7.48 9.17 -11.36
N GLU A 307 -6.52 9.26 -12.28
CA GLU A 307 -6.79 9.56 -13.70
C GLU A 307 -7.57 8.43 -14.37
N ALA A 308 -7.14 7.19 -14.15
CA ALA A 308 -7.83 6.01 -14.62
C ALA A 308 -9.25 5.95 -14.09
N TYR A 309 -9.46 6.34 -12.82
CA TYR A 309 -10.77 6.34 -12.18
C TYR A 309 -11.74 7.36 -12.79
N VAL A 310 -11.29 8.58 -13.10
CA VAL A 310 -12.15 9.59 -13.75
C VAL A 310 -12.25 9.44 -15.28
N GLY A 311 -11.45 8.54 -15.86
CA GLY A 311 -11.36 8.32 -17.29
C GLY A 311 -10.69 9.47 -18.06
N LEU A 312 -9.68 10.09 -17.44
CA LEU A 312 -8.71 10.96 -18.10
C LEU A 312 -7.65 10.10 -18.80
N ASN A 313 -7.07 10.63 -19.89
CA ASN A 313 -6.05 9.93 -20.70
C ASN A 313 -6.45 8.48 -21.04
N ILE A 314 -7.76 8.26 -21.27
CA ILE A 314 -8.34 6.91 -21.27
C ILE A 314 -7.73 5.98 -22.30
N THR A 315 -7.20 6.51 -23.41
CA THR A 315 -6.51 5.71 -24.44
C THR A 315 -5.28 4.99 -23.90
N ASN A 316 -4.61 5.55 -22.89
CA ASN A 316 -3.40 5.00 -22.28
C ASN A 316 -3.71 4.01 -21.13
N GLN A 317 -4.98 3.92 -20.73
CA GLN A 317 -5.41 3.08 -19.61
C GLN A 317 -5.60 1.62 -20.01
N HIS A 318 -5.59 0.73 -19.02
CA HIS A 318 -5.80 -0.71 -19.21
C HIS A 318 -7.13 -0.99 -19.94
N LYS A 319 -7.11 -1.98 -20.85
CA LYS A 319 -8.25 -2.29 -21.74
C LYS A 319 -9.58 -2.44 -20.98
N ILE A 320 -9.58 -3.18 -19.87
CA ILE A 320 -10.80 -3.43 -19.08
C ILE A 320 -11.39 -2.12 -18.51
N VAL A 321 -10.54 -1.21 -18.02
CA VAL A 321 -10.98 0.10 -17.50
C VAL A 321 -11.63 0.92 -18.61
N ARG A 322 -11.00 0.97 -19.81
CA ARG A 322 -11.57 1.64 -20.98
C ARG A 322 -12.93 1.05 -21.37
N ASP A 323 -13.01 -0.26 -21.39
CA ASP A 323 -14.19 -1.03 -21.74
C ASP A 323 -15.34 -0.79 -20.75
N ILE A 324 -15.06 -0.63 -19.46
CA ILE A 324 -16.05 -0.28 -18.43
C ILE A 324 -16.53 1.16 -18.61
N HIS A 325 -15.62 2.13 -18.77
CA HIS A 325 -16.03 3.50 -19.03
C HIS A 325 -16.91 3.63 -20.28
N ALA A 326 -16.59 2.91 -21.35
CA ALA A 326 -17.39 2.91 -22.57
C ALA A 326 -18.81 2.36 -22.32
N LYS A 327 -18.93 1.23 -21.59
CA LYS A 327 -20.22 0.63 -21.24
C LYS A 327 -21.06 1.53 -20.35
N CYS A 328 -20.47 2.08 -19.29
CA CYS A 328 -21.13 3.04 -18.41
C CYS A 328 -21.51 4.33 -19.14
N GLN A 329 -20.71 4.78 -20.12
CA GLN A 329 -21.07 5.91 -20.96
C GLN A 329 -22.31 5.62 -21.82
N GLU A 330 -22.42 4.44 -22.44
CA GLU A 330 -23.63 4.06 -23.20
C GLU A 330 -24.87 3.97 -22.30
N LEU A 331 -24.73 3.42 -21.09
CA LEU A 331 -25.80 3.40 -20.10
C LEU A 331 -26.21 4.83 -19.68
N PHE A 332 -25.26 5.73 -19.46
CA PHE A 332 -25.53 7.12 -19.12
C PHE A 332 -26.23 7.88 -20.26
N LEU A 333 -25.81 7.65 -21.50
CA LEU A 333 -26.48 8.20 -22.68
C LEU A 333 -27.92 7.68 -22.81
N CYS A 334 -28.14 6.40 -22.52
CA CYS A 334 -29.48 5.80 -22.42
C CYS A 334 -30.33 6.49 -21.35
N LEU A 335 -29.77 6.69 -20.14
CA LEU A 335 -30.44 7.40 -19.03
C LEU A 335 -30.90 8.81 -19.45
N LEU A 336 -30.00 9.59 -20.07
CA LEU A 336 -30.31 10.97 -20.47
C LEU A 336 -31.36 11.03 -21.58
N LEU A 337 -31.18 10.26 -22.66
CA LEU A 337 -32.05 10.32 -23.85
C LEU A 337 -33.43 9.71 -23.60
N ARG A 338 -33.52 8.67 -22.77
CA ARG A 338 -34.78 8.01 -22.42
C ARG A 338 -35.46 8.64 -21.20
N GLY A 339 -34.71 9.31 -20.33
CA GLY A 339 -35.22 9.91 -19.10
C GLY A 339 -35.69 11.36 -19.20
N ILE A 340 -35.17 12.15 -20.15
CA ILE A 340 -35.55 13.55 -20.27
C ILE A 340 -37.06 13.71 -20.56
N PRO A 341 -37.78 14.63 -19.87
CA PRO A 341 -39.17 14.92 -20.21
C PRO A 341 -39.31 15.40 -21.66
N ILE A 342 -40.34 14.92 -22.37
CA ILE A 342 -40.49 15.20 -23.81
C ILE A 342 -40.55 16.70 -24.14
N GLY A 343 -41.17 17.50 -23.27
CA GLY A 343 -41.24 18.95 -23.43
C GLY A 343 -39.88 19.63 -23.33
N ASP A 344 -38.97 19.11 -22.51
CA ASP A 344 -37.62 19.67 -22.37
C ASP A 344 -36.72 19.21 -23.52
N LEU A 345 -36.83 17.96 -23.95
CA LEU A 345 -36.16 17.49 -25.16
C LEU A 345 -36.56 18.29 -26.41
N TYR A 346 -37.85 18.57 -26.56
CA TYR A 346 -38.35 19.45 -27.62
C TYR A 346 -37.73 20.85 -27.56
N LYS A 347 -37.67 21.47 -26.36
CA LYS A 347 -37.06 22.81 -26.19
C LYS A 347 -35.57 22.83 -26.53
N ILE A 348 -34.83 21.79 -26.13
CA ILE A 348 -33.39 21.67 -26.43
C ILE A 348 -33.19 21.55 -27.93
N LEU A 349 -33.90 20.65 -28.60
CA LEU A 349 -33.76 20.43 -30.04
C LEU A 349 -34.33 21.57 -30.90
N ARG A 350 -35.22 22.41 -30.36
CA ARG A 350 -35.72 23.61 -31.04
C ARG A 350 -34.62 24.61 -31.38
N LYS A 351 -33.51 24.61 -30.62
CA LYS A 351 -32.33 25.44 -30.89
C LYS A 351 -31.44 24.87 -32.01
N GLY A 352 -31.76 23.68 -32.54
CA GLY A 352 -31.02 22.96 -33.57
C GLY A 352 -30.02 21.96 -32.97
N THR A 353 -29.78 20.84 -33.65
CA THR A 353 -28.85 19.78 -33.19
C THR A 353 -27.43 20.31 -32.98
N ALA A 354 -26.94 21.21 -33.84
CA ALA A 354 -25.63 21.85 -33.68
C ALA A 354 -25.47 22.66 -32.37
N SER A 355 -26.57 23.04 -31.71
CA SER A 355 -26.54 23.77 -30.43
C SER A 355 -26.53 22.86 -29.20
N VAL A 356 -26.61 21.54 -29.40
CA VAL A 356 -26.64 20.55 -28.31
C VAL A 356 -25.22 20.08 -28.05
N GLY A 357 -24.66 20.44 -26.90
CA GLY A 357 -23.30 20.09 -26.52
C GLY A 357 -23.02 18.58 -26.55
N MET A 358 -24.01 17.72 -26.23
CA MET A 358 -23.88 16.25 -26.32
C MET A 358 -23.36 15.75 -27.68
N PHE A 359 -23.67 16.47 -28.77
CA PHE A 359 -23.24 16.11 -30.13
C PHE A 359 -21.87 16.66 -30.54
N SER A 360 -21.22 17.43 -29.66
CA SER A 360 -19.85 17.90 -29.86
C SER A 360 -18.82 16.84 -29.44
N GLU A 361 -17.64 16.92 -30.05
CA GLU A 361 -16.53 16.01 -29.77
C GLU A 361 -16.01 16.20 -28.33
N ARG A 362 -15.77 15.09 -27.66
CA ARG A 362 -15.05 15.00 -26.38
C ARG A 362 -13.58 14.73 -26.67
N GLN A 363 -12.70 15.65 -26.28
CA GLN A 363 -11.24 15.45 -26.31
C GLN A 363 -10.66 15.60 -24.91
N SER A 364 -10.08 14.51 -24.39
CA SER A 364 -9.32 14.47 -23.13
C SER A 364 -10.01 14.99 -21.86
N LEU A 365 -11.35 15.04 -21.83
CA LEU A 365 -12.13 15.40 -20.64
C LEU A 365 -12.41 14.19 -19.74
N PRO A 366 -12.84 14.34 -18.48
CA PRO A 366 -13.26 13.22 -17.64
C PRO A 366 -14.55 12.59 -18.19
N SER A 367 -14.85 11.37 -17.77
CA SER A 367 -16.04 10.67 -18.28
C SER A 367 -17.32 11.27 -17.70
N PRO A 368 -18.31 11.71 -18.50
CA PRO A 368 -19.52 12.33 -17.96
C PRO A 368 -20.28 11.45 -16.95
N TRP A 369 -20.34 10.14 -17.19
CA TRP A 369 -21.02 9.21 -16.29
C TRP A 369 -20.39 9.12 -14.89
N ILE A 370 -19.06 9.25 -14.78
CA ILE A 370 -18.39 9.15 -13.46
C ILE A 370 -18.54 10.46 -12.69
N LEU A 371 -18.52 11.61 -13.39
CA LEU A 371 -18.85 12.90 -12.78
C LEU A 371 -20.29 12.90 -12.24
N PHE A 372 -21.22 12.28 -12.98
CA PHE A 372 -22.59 12.05 -12.52
C PHE A 372 -22.64 11.14 -11.27
N ALA A 373 -21.94 10.01 -11.30
CA ALA A 373 -21.94 9.05 -10.18
C ALA A 373 -21.28 9.64 -8.92
N LEU A 374 -20.29 10.52 -9.08
CA LEU A 374 -19.53 11.15 -7.99
C LEU A 374 -19.90 12.63 -7.79
N SER A 375 -21.18 12.97 -7.92
CA SER A 375 -21.66 14.36 -7.85
C SER A 375 -21.22 15.14 -6.60
N LYS A 376 -21.07 14.48 -5.44
CA LYS A 376 -20.55 15.11 -4.20
C LYS A 376 -19.08 15.54 -4.31
N LEU A 377 -18.29 14.80 -5.09
CA LEU A 377 -16.87 15.09 -5.32
C LEU A 377 -16.67 16.21 -6.35
N PHE A 378 -17.64 16.39 -7.24
CA PHE A 378 -17.66 17.42 -8.27
C PHE A 378 -18.88 18.33 -8.10
N PRO A 379 -18.96 19.12 -7.01
CA PRO A 379 -20.09 20.01 -6.78
C PRO A 379 -20.19 21.06 -7.89
N ASP A 380 -21.42 21.29 -8.33
CA ASP A 380 -21.77 21.91 -9.60
C ASP A 380 -21.30 23.38 -9.73
N LYS A 381 -20.05 23.59 -10.16
CA LYS A 381 -19.48 24.88 -10.61
C LYS A 381 -18.31 24.67 -11.57
N ARG A 382 -18.56 24.11 -12.76
CA ARG A 382 -17.76 24.26 -14.01
C ARG A 382 -16.25 23.92 -13.99
N THR A 383 -15.61 23.60 -12.87
CA THR A 383 -14.14 23.39 -12.82
C THR A 383 -13.75 21.95 -13.13
N GLY A 384 -14.49 20.94 -12.64
CA GLY A 384 -14.15 19.53 -12.89
C GLY A 384 -14.53 19.00 -14.28
N HIS A 385 -15.59 19.53 -14.89
CA HIS A 385 -16.15 18.96 -16.14
C HIS A 385 -15.28 19.21 -17.37
N TRP A 386 -14.45 20.24 -17.31
CA TRP A 386 -13.58 20.68 -18.39
C TRP A 386 -12.11 20.41 -18.12
N ALA A 387 -11.80 19.72 -17.01
CA ALA A 387 -10.45 19.39 -16.62
C ALA A 387 -9.81 18.48 -17.67
N THR A 388 -8.67 18.88 -18.23
CA THR A 388 -7.94 17.99 -19.16
C THR A 388 -6.89 17.15 -18.48
N ARG A 389 -6.58 17.49 -17.22
CA ARG A 389 -5.53 16.91 -16.38
C ARG A 389 -5.99 16.84 -14.94
N CYS A 390 -5.44 15.92 -14.16
CA CYS A 390 -5.76 15.82 -12.73
C CYS A 390 -5.30 17.05 -11.92
N SER A 391 -4.28 17.77 -12.41
CA SER A 391 -3.76 19.00 -11.83
C SER A 391 -4.79 20.13 -11.75
N GLU A 392 -5.77 20.14 -12.66
CA GLU A 392 -6.85 21.13 -12.75
C GLU A 392 -7.98 20.89 -11.73
N PHE A 393 -8.03 19.70 -11.11
CA PHE A 393 -8.98 19.44 -10.03
C PHE A 393 -8.60 20.18 -8.75
N THR A 394 -9.60 20.41 -7.89
CA THR A 394 -9.34 20.95 -6.55
C THR A 394 -8.49 19.98 -5.73
N SER A 395 -7.70 20.47 -4.78
CA SER A 395 -6.85 19.63 -3.93
C SER A 395 -7.66 18.52 -3.24
N SER A 396 -8.83 18.85 -2.68
CA SER A 396 -9.73 17.87 -2.07
C SER A 396 -10.17 16.79 -3.05
N THR A 397 -10.57 17.18 -4.27
CA THR A 397 -11.01 16.26 -5.31
C THR A 397 -9.86 15.32 -5.71
N ALA A 398 -8.70 15.86 -6.05
CA ALA A 398 -7.54 15.08 -6.48
C ALA A 398 -7.08 14.07 -5.41
N ILE A 399 -6.94 14.52 -4.16
CA ILE A 399 -6.57 13.65 -3.03
C ILE A 399 -7.61 12.55 -2.83
N THR A 400 -8.89 12.88 -2.90
CA THR A 400 -9.97 11.91 -2.68
C THR A 400 -10.02 10.83 -3.77
N LEU A 401 -9.73 11.18 -5.03
CA LEU A 401 -9.68 10.20 -6.12
C LEU A 401 -8.60 9.15 -5.86
N GLU A 402 -7.37 9.59 -5.55
CA GLU A 402 -6.26 8.69 -5.23
C GLU A 402 -6.55 7.88 -3.96
N LEU A 403 -7.11 8.52 -2.92
CA LEU A 403 -7.48 7.85 -1.68
C LEU A 403 -8.53 6.75 -1.89
N ARG A 404 -9.54 6.98 -2.74
CA ARG A 404 -10.54 5.96 -3.09
C ARG A 404 -9.91 4.76 -3.79
N VAL A 405 -8.93 4.99 -4.67
CA VAL A 405 -8.17 3.92 -5.33
C VAL A 405 -7.36 3.12 -4.30
N LEU A 406 -6.58 3.80 -3.44
CA LEU A 406 -5.79 3.16 -2.39
C LEU A 406 -6.63 2.30 -1.45
N MET A 407 -7.78 2.81 -1.00
CA MET A 407 -8.66 2.11 -0.05
C MET A 407 -9.46 0.97 -0.68
N SER A 408 -9.59 0.96 -2.00
CA SER A 408 -10.33 -0.09 -2.72
C SER A 408 -9.44 -1.23 -3.21
N ALA A 409 -8.12 -1.05 -3.21
CA ALA A 409 -7.15 -2.03 -3.66
C ALA A 409 -7.15 -3.32 -2.80
N PRO A 410 -6.73 -4.47 -3.35
CA PRO A 410 -6.61 -5.76 -2.63
C PRO A 410 -5.52 -5.78 -1.55
N GLN A 411 -4.54 -4.91 -1.70
CA GLN A 411 -3.41 -4.73 -0.81
C GLN A 411 -2.97 -3.27 -0.84
N PRO A 412 -2.31 -2.79 0.22
CA PRO A 412 -1.78 -1.43 0.23
C PRO A 412 -0.77 -1.22 -0.91
N SER A 413 -0.93 -0.12 -1.64
CA SER A 413 0.07 0.40 -2.57
C SER A 413 0.86 1.50 -1.88
N TRP A 414 2.11 1.20 -1.53
CA TRP A 414 3.01 2.18 -0.89
C TRP A 414 3.29 3.40 -1.78
N PRO A 415 3.51 3.25 -3.11
CA PRO A 415 3.65 4.42 -3.98
C PRO A 415 2.44 5.36 -3.93
N ILE A 416 1.22 4.83 -4.05
CA ILE A 416 0.00 5.64 -3.99
C ILE A 416 -0.14 6.31 -2.61
N LEU A 417 0.20 5.60 -1.53
CA LEU A 417 0.22 6.18 -0.18
C LEU A 417 1.18 7.39 -0.10
N ILE A 418 2.42 7.24 -0.56
CA ILE A 418 3.41 8.33 -0.57
C ILE A 418 2.91 9.49 -1.44
N LYS A 419 2.36 9.21 -2.62
CA LYS A 419 1.73 10.21 -3.50
C LYS A 419 0.66 11.01 -2.77
N ILE A 420 -0.27 10.35 -2.09
CA ILE A 420 -1.35 11.00 -1.35
C ILE A 420 -0.82 11.88 -0.19
N LEU A 421 0.24 11.42 0.49
CA LEU A 421 0.84 12.15 1.61
C LEU A 421 1.61 13.41 1.17
N LEU A 422 2.15 13.44 -0.04
CA LEU A 422 2.98 14.54 -0.55
C LEU A 422 2.25 15.46 -1.54
N MET A 423 1.27 14.96 -2.28
CA MET A 423 0.56 15.75 -3.29
C MET A 423 -0.12 16.99 -2.69
N ARG A 424 -0.20 18.05 -3.50
CA ARG A 424 -0.85 19.33 -3.12
C ARG A 424 -0.24 19.91 -1.83
N GLU A 425 1.10 19.96 -1.79
CA GLU A 425 1.91 20.44 -0.66
C GLU A 425 1.54 19.71 0.66
N ALA A 426 1.55 18.38 0.61
CA ALA A 426 1.28 17.53 1.77
C ALA A 426 -0.01 17.88 2.55
N THR A 427 -1.07 18.29 1.85
CA THR A 427 -2.31 18.78 2.50
C THR A 427 -2.93 17.74 3.43
N LEU A 428 -3.02 16.47 3.01
CA LEU A 428 -3.58 15.41 3.86
C LEU A 428 -2.71 15.18 5.10
N SER A 429 -1.39 15.08 4.91
CA SER A 429 -0.42 14.94 5.99
C SER A 429 -0.55 16.07 7.00
N SER A 430 -0.71 17.31 6.55
CA SER A 430 -0.94 18.47 7.41
C SER A 430 -2.23 18.32 8.24
N VAL A 431 -3.33 17.88 7.62
CA VAL A 431 -4.62 17.67 8.32
C VAL A 431 -4.47 16.64 9.43
N ILE A 432 -3.86 15.48 9.12
CA ILE A 432 -3.63 14.40 10.09
C ILE A 432 -2.72 14.88 11.22
N PHE A 433 -1.60 15.51 10.88
CA PHE A 433 -0.59 15.93 11.84
C PHE A 433 -1.15 16.96 12.84
N HIS A 434 -1.84 18.00 12.36
CA HIS A 434 -2.42 19.04 13.23
C HIS A 434 -3.54 18.51 14.14
N HIS A 435 -4.22 17.44 13.73
CA HIS A 435 -5.23 16.77 14.56
C HIS A 435 -4.58 15.94 15.66
N LEU A 436 -3.66 15.04 15.30
CA LEU A 436 -3.10 14.07 16.23
C LEU A 436 -2.10 14.67 17.22
N ILE A 437 -1.34 15.70 16.84
CA ILE A 437 -0.39 16.35 17.76
C ILE A 437 -1.09 16.97 18.99
N LYS A 438 -2.37 17.34 18.85
CA LYS A 438 -3.20 17.87 19.96
C LYS A 438 -3.75 16.78 20.88
N ASN A 439 -3.68 15.52 20.44
CA ASN A 439 -4.23 14.35 21.12
C ASN A 439 -3.12 13.33 21.45
N LEU A 440 -1.91 13.82 21.71
CA LEU A 440 -0.81 12.99 22.18
C LEU A 440 -1.03 12.54 23.64
N PRO A 441 -0.44 11.41 24.04
CA PRO A 441 -0.45 10.99 25.44
C PRO A 441 0.31 12.01 26.29
N SER A 442 0.09 12.00 27.61
CA SER A 442 0.89 12.84 28.49
C SER A 442 2.39 12.49 28.38
N PRO A 443 3.32 13.46 28.50
CA PRO A 443 4.75 13.19 28.35
C PRO A 443 5.30 12.08 29.27
N GLU A 444 4.73 11.93 30.47
CA GLU A 444 5.08 10.86 31.41
C GLU A 444 4.76 9.46 30.86
N ASN A 445 3.77 9.36 29.99
CA ASN A 445 3.31 8.13 29.35
C ASN A 445 4.01 7.85 28.02
N PHE A 446 4.95 8.70 27.58
CA PHE A 446 5.74 8.39 26.38
C PHE A 446 6.55 7.11 26.59
N VAL A 447 6.53 6.25 25.57
CA VAL A 447 7.34 5.05 25.50
C VAL A 447 8.80 5.47 25.31
N PRO A 448 9.76 4.89 26.05
CA PRO A 448 11.18 5.17 25.83
C PRO A 448 11.67 4.78 24.43
N SER A 449 12.63 5.52 23.86
CA SER A 449 13.18 5.30 22.51
C SER A 449 13.59 3.83 22.22
N PHE A 450 14.31 3.18 23.12
CA PHE A 450 14.75 1.77 22.95
C PHE A 450 13.63 0.71 23.09
N LEU A 451 12.42 1.12 23.49
CA LEU A 451 11.23 0.27 23.62
C LEU A 451 10.14 0.62 22.59
N GLN A 452 10.46 1.46 21.60
CA GLN A 452 9.46 1.88 20.63
C GLN A 452 8.92 0.65 19.86
N PRO A 453 7.59 0.45 19.85
CA PRO A 453 6.96 -0.73 19.26
C PRO A 453 7.21 -0.87 17.76
N CYS A 454 7.37 0.25 17.04
CA CYS A 454 7.67 0.26 15.61
C CYS A 454 9.08 -0.26 15.28
N LEU A 455 9.94 -0.50 16.27
CA LEU A 455 11.35 -0.87 16.07
C LEU A 455 11.75 -2.12 16.84
N ASN A 456 11.15 -2.33 18.01
CA ASN A 456 11.48 -3.44 18.86
C ASN A 456 10.64 -4.68 18.50
N LYS A 457 11.24 -5.58 17.69
CA LYS A 457 10.67 -6.88 17.28
C LYS A 457 10.34 -7.81 18.46
N GLU A 458 10.89 -7.56 19.64
CA GLU A 458 10.57 -8.29 20.88
C GLU A 458 9.34 -7.69 21.54
N THR A 459 9.17 -6.36 21.60
CA THR A 459 7.96 -5.74 22.20
C THR A 459 6.67 -6.10 21.45
N MET A 460 6.78 -6.49 20.18
CA MET A 460 5.71 -7.10 19.40
C MET A 460 5.80 -8.64 19.52
N ASP A 461 5.63 -9.11 20.76
CA ASP A 461 6.08 -10.39 21.35
C ASP A 461 5.60 -11.71 20.68
N ALA A 462 4.80 -11.70 19.62
CA ALA A 462 4.29 -12.93 19.01
C ALA A 462 4.46 -12.95 17.49
N LYS A 463 5.17 -13.98 16.98
CA LYS A 463 4.97 -14.40 15.59
C LYS A 463 3.48 -14.75 15.44
N CYS A 464 2.83 -14.26 14.39
CA CYS A 464 1.51 -14.79 14.06
C CYS A 464 1.63 -16.27 13.69
N GLU A 465 0.55 -17.03 13.84
CA GLU A 465 0.50 -18.46 13.48
C GLU A 465 0.58 -18.72 11.96
N GLY A 466 0.60 -17.66 11.14
CA GLY A 466 0.68 -17.77 9.69
C GLY A 466 2.05 -18.23 9.18
N PHE A 467 2.03 -19.08 8.16
CA PHE A 467 3.23 -19.54 7.45
C PHE A 467 4.03 -18.36 6.87
N LEU A 468 5.36 -18.47 6.81
CA LEU A 468 6.31 -17.40 6.41
C LEU A 468 6.36 -16.16 7.33
N CYS A 469 5.84 -16.21 8.57
CA CYS A 469 5.85 -15.04 9.45
C CYS A 469 7.27 -14.58 9.86
N GLY A 470 7.64 -13.37 9.39
CA GLY A 470 8.87 -12.65 9.74
C GLY A 470 8.71 -11.62 10.86
N LYS A 471 7.64 -11.67 11.67
CA LYS A 471 7.27 -10.68 12.71
C LYS A 471 6.90 -9.27 12.19
N GLU A 472 6.85 -9.08 10.87
CA GLU A 472 6.45 -7.80 10.27
C GLU A 472 4.93 -7.62 10.07
N CYS A 473 4.13 -8.58 10.55
CA CYS A 473 2.67 -8.60 10.43
C CYS A 473 1.94 -7.98 11.62
N ASN A 474 2.67 -7.50 12.62
CA ASN A 474 2.10 -7.02 13.86
C ASN A 474 1.36 -5.70 13.66
N ASP A 475 0.19 -5.59 14.27
CA ASP A 475 -0.67 -4.42 14.21
C ASP A 475 -0.50 -3.59 15.48
N ILE A 476 -0.13 -2.33 15.29
CA ILE A 476 0.03 -1.37 16.37
C ILE A 476 -1.23 -1.17 17.21
N GLY A 477 -2.42 -1.27 16.61
CA GLY A 477 -3.68 -1.13 17.33
C GLY A 477 -3.83 -2.20 18.39
N HIS A 478 -3.45 -3.44 18.06
CA HIS A 478 -3.46 -4.57 19.00
C HIS A 478 -2.43 -4.42 20.12
N TRP A 479 -1.22 -3.95 19.81
CA TRP A 479 -0.22 -3.66 20.85
C TRP A 479 -0.67 -2.53 21.77
N ALA A 480 -1.27 -1.46 21.21
CA ALA A 480 -1.71 -0.31 21.97
C ALA A 480 -2.78 -0.65 23.00
N LEU A 481 -3.66 -1.63 22.73
CA LEU A 481 -4.68 -2.11 23.67
C LEU A 481 -4.12 -2.60 25.01
N ASN A 482 -2.85 -3.03 25.05
CA ASN A 482 -2.19 -3.48 26.27
C ASN A 482 -1.52 -2.33 27.05
N ASN A 483 -1.63 -1.09 26.55
CA ASN A 483 -1.03 0.10 27.17
C ASN A 483 -2.08 0.95 27.91
N PRO A 484 -1.67 1.78 28.90
CA PRO A 484 -2.60 2.57 29.71
C PRO A 484 -3.44 3.59 28.94
N ASP A 485 -2.90 4.12 27.82
CA ASP A 485 -3.56 5.08 26.94
C ASP A 485 -3.46 4.60 25.48
N PRO A 486 -4.28 3.62 25.07
CA PRO A 486 -4.15 2.97 23.77
C PRO A 486 -4.27 3.97 22.60
N VAL A 487 -5.24 4.89 22.69
CA VAL A 487 -5.49 5.88 21.63
C VAL A 487 -4.32 6.87 21.54
N GLY A 488 -3.87 7.42 22.68
CA GLY A 488 -2.71 8.32 22.70
C GLY A 488 -1.45 7.62 22.17
N GLN A 489 -1.19 6.38 22.56
CA GLN A 489 -0.02 5.64 22.05
C GLN A 489 -0.08 5.41 20.54
N THR A 490 -1.25 5.07 19.98
CA THR A 490 -1.38 4.97 18.52
C THR A 490 -1.17 6.32 17.85
N ASN A 491 -1.71 7.42 18.39
CA ASN A 491 -1.47 8.77 17.87
C ASN A 491 0.02 9.13 17.85
N TYR A 492 0.75 8.78 18.91
CA TYR A 492 2.20 8.97 18.98
C TYR A 492 2.90 8.25 17.83
N GLN A 493 2.59 6.98 17.59
CA GLN A 493 3.23 6.17 16.55
C GLN A 493 2.88 6.67 15.14
N VAL A 494 1.65 7.16 14.93
CA VAL A 494 1.24 7.76 13.66
C VAL A 494 2.00 9.07 13.41
N ILE A 495 2.14 9.95 14.40
CA ILE A 495 2.94 11.18 14.24
C ILE A 495 4.42 10.87 13.98
N MET A 496 4.98 9.89 14.69
CA MET A 496 6.37 9.45 14.49
C MET A 496 6.58 8.95 13.06
N GLY A 497 5.74 8.02 12.59
CA GLY A 497 5.84 7.49 11.23
C GLY A 497 5.58 8.54 10.15
N LEU A 498 4.62 9.44 10.36
CA LEU A 498 4.31 10.51 9.40
C LEU A 498 5.46 11.52 9.32
N THR A 499 6.06 11.89 10.46
CA THR A 499 7.25 12.77 10.49
C THR A 499 8.39 12.14 9.71
N TYR A 500 8.68 10.85 9.97
CA TYR A 500 9.75 10.13 9.28
C TYR A 500 9.54 10.15 7.76
N ILE A 501 8.34 9.81 7.29
CA ILE A 501 8.01 9.81 5.85
C ILE A 501 8.18 11.20 5.24
N ILE A 502 7.58 12.23 5.84
CA ILE A 502 7.60 13.59 5.30
C ILE A 502 9.03 14.15 5.26
N VAL A 503 9.85 13.90 6.28
CA VAL A 503 11.24 14.37 6.29
C VAL A 503 12.09 13.61 5.27
N MET A 504 11.91 12.30 5.13
CA MET A 504 12.70 11.48 4.21
C MET A 504 12.37 11.71 2.72
N THR A 505 11.11 12.04 2.41
CA THR A 505 10.62 12.05 1.02
C THR A 505 9.97 13.34 0.56
N GLY A 506 9.57 14.21 1.50
CA GLY A 506 8.98 15.51 1.20
C GLY A 506 10.02 16.58 0.96
N LYS A 507 9.58 17.67 0.35
CA LYS A 507 10.40 18.88 0.16
C LYS A 507 10.36 19.75 1.42
N ALA A 508 11.23 20.76 1.47
CA ALA A 508 11.21 21.74 2.56
C ALA A 508 9.83 22.40 2.77
N SER A 509 9.09 22.67 1.69
CA SER A 509 7.71 23.19 1.77
C SER A 509 6.74 22.23 2.46
N ASP A 510 6.89 20.93 2.25
CA ASP A 510 6.04 19.89 2.86
C ASP A 510 6.32 19.81 4.36
N ILE A 511 7.59 19.83 4.76
CA ILE A 511 8.03 19.89 6.16
C ILE A 511 7.49 21.17 6.82
N GLN A 512 7.55 22.31 6.14
CA GLN A 512 7.06 23.59 6.64
C GLN A 512 5.55 23.55 6.90
N ARG A 513 4.78 23.06 5.92
CA ARG A 513 3.31 23.06 5.98
C ARG A 513 2.76 22.02 6.95
N THR A 514 3.50 20.95 7.22
CA THR A 514 3.10 19.87 8.13
C THR A 514 3.67 20.06 9.54
N LEU A 515 4.94 19.68 9.74
CA LEU A 515 5.62 19.65 11.04
C LEU A 515 5.75 21.06 11.64
N ILE A 516 6.40 21.98 10.93
CA ILE A 516 6.74 23.30 11.47
C ILE A 516 5.47 24.09 11.81
N SER A 517 4.53 24.19 10.86
CA SER A 517 3.24 24.83 11.08
C SER A 517 2.47 24.25 12.28
N ALA A 518 2.54 22.93 12.50
CA ALA A 518 1.85 22.31 13.62
C ALA A 518 2.49 22.66 14.97
N LEU A 519 3.83 22.72 15.02
CA LEU A 519 4.59 23.12 16.22
C LEU A 519 4.38 24.60 16.56
N GLU A 520 4.41 25.48 15.57
CA GLU A 520 4.15 26.93 15.76
C GLU A 520 2.73 27.19 16.32
N LYS A 521 1.75 26.38 15.92
CA LYS A 521 0.35 26.49 16.35
C LYS A 521 0.04 25.72 17.64
N ALA A 522 1.01 25.01 18.23
CA ALA A 522 0.80 24.24 19.44
C ALA A 522 0.57 25.18 20.64
N PRO A 523 -0.48 24.96 21.45
CA PRO A 523 -0.71 25.77 22.64
C PRO A 523 0.44 25.55 23.63
N ASN A 524 1.10 26.65 24.02
CA ASN A 524 2.16 26.75 25.06
C ASN A 524 3.62 26.55 24.63
N GLN A 525 3.95 26.30 23.35
CA GLN A 525 5.35 26.12 22.88
C GLN A 525 6.20 25.08 23.65
N GLU A 526 5.60 24.28 24.54
CA GLU A 526 6.27 23.25 25.36
C GLU A 526 6.93 22.15 24.52
N TRP A 527 6.57 22.05 23.23
CA TRP A 527 7.18 21.12 22.30
C TRP A 527 8.71 21.31 22.20
N ALA A 528 9.22 22.53 22.38
CA ALA A 528 10.65 22.83 22.23
C ALA A 528 11.47 22.44 23.45
N ALA A 529 10.84 22.17 24.61
CA ALA A 529 11.54 21.85 25.85
C ALA A 529 12.50 20.65 25.70
N CYS A 530 12.13 19.66 24.87
CA CYS A 530 12.97 18.50 24.61
C CYS A 530 14.24 18.80 23.80
N LEU A 531 14.39 20.00 23.24
CA LEU A 531 15.60 20.45 22.54
C LEU A 531 16.55 21.25 23.43
N ASP A 532 16.22 21.50 24.71
CA ASP A 532 17.18 22.14 25.61
C ASP A 532 18.35 21.19 25.90
N ARG A 533 19.58 21.71 25.93
CA ARG A 533 20.80 20.92 26.22
C ARG A 533 20.71 20.10 27.51
N ARG A 534 19.85 20.47 28.45
CA ARG A 534 19.58 19.71 29.68
C ARG A 534 18.78 18.43 29.45
N GLU A 535 18.17 18.24 28.28
CA GLU A 535 17.26 17.13 27.96
C GLU A 535 17.86 16.10 26.99
N VAL A 536 19.14 16.20 26.60
CA VAL A 536 19.80 15.26 25.65
C VAL A 536 19.67 13.79 26.09
N TRP A 537 19.74 13.54 27.41
CA TRP A 537 19.63 12.21 28.00
C TRP A 537 18.19 11.69 28.04
N ASN A 538 17.17 12.53 27.84
CA ASN A 538 15.78 12.16 27.98
C ASN A 538 15.40 11.13 26.89
N GLN A 539 15.00 9.93 27.33
CA GLN A 539 14.58 8.84 26.43
C GLN A 539 13.07 8.85 26.14
N LYS A 540 12.30 9.72 26.81
CA LYS A 540 10.87 9.92 26.60
C LYS A 540 10.65 11.20 25.81
N ARG A 541 10.81 11.08 24.49
CA ARG A 541 10.85 12.22 23.56
C ARG A 541 9.51 12.43 22.88
N GLN A 542 9.32 13.61 22.31
CA GLN A 542 8.21 13.88 21.41
C GLN A 542 8.30 12.99 20.16
N PRO A 543 7.18 12.54 19.57
CA PRO A 543 7.20 11.59 18.46
C PRO A 543 7.89 12.12 17.19
N TRP A 544 7.80 13.42 16.92
CA TRP A 544 8.48 14.04 15.78
C TRP A 544 10.00 14.09 15.98
N LEU A 545 10.49 14.32 17.20
CA LEU A 545 11.92 14.33 17.50
C LEU A 545 12.48 12.93 17.39
N GLU A 546 11.76 11.97 17.98
CA GLU A 546 12.10 10.56 17.91
C GLU A 546 12.23 10.09 16.44
N ALA A 547 11.30 10.49 15.57
CA ALA A 547 11.38 10.21 14.13
C ALA A 547 12.63 10.78 13.44
N ILE A 548 13.02 12.02 13.74
CA ILE A 548 14.19 12.68 13.15
C ILE A 548 15.49 12.00 13.63
N ILE A 549 15.54 11.56 14.88
CA ILE A 549 16.70 10.86 15.44
C ILE A 549 16.99 9.55 14.67
N TYR A 550 15.97 8.84 14.18
CA TYR A 550 16.16 7.62 13.37
C TYR A 550 16.97 7.82 12.09
N LEU A 551 17.06 9.05 11.57
CA LEU A 551 17.90 9.38 10.42
C LEU A 551 19.40 9.20 10.69
N VAL A 552 19.80 9.26 11.98
CA VAL A 552 21.19 9.16 12.41
C VAL A 552 21.60 7.70 12.65
N TYR A 553 20.66 6.83 13.02
CA TYR A 553 20.95 5.44 13.42
C TYR A 553 21.83 4.63 12.45
N PRO A 554 21.69 4.74 11.11
CA PRO A 554 22.51 3.98 10.17
C PRO A 554 24.03 4.16 10.35
N VAL A 555 24.48 5.30 10.88
CA VAL A 555 25.92 5.58 11.08
C VAL A 555 26.39 5.35 12.53
N LEU A 556 25.50 5.09 13.50
CA LEU A 556 25.87 5.10 14.92
C LEU A 556 26.67 3.88 15.37
N GLU A 557 26.43 2.70 14.80
CA GLU A 557 27.10 1.45 15.18
C GLU A 557 28.64 1.56 15.09
N PRO A 558 29.24 1.94 13.94
CA PRO A 558 30.69 2.09 13.85
C PRO A 558 31.24 3.20 14.77
N ILE A 559 30.48 4.29 14.97
CA ILE A 559 30.89 5.39 15.86
C ILE A 559 31.02 4.89 17.31
N VAL A 560 30.02 4.17 17.80
CA VAL A 560 30.02 3.63 19.17
C VAL A 560 31.17 2.63 19.36
N GLN A 561 31.39 1.72 18.41
CA GLN A 561 32.50 0.77 18.48
C GLN A 561 33.86 1.47 18.54
N MET A 562 34.07 2.50 17.72
CA MET A 562 35.30 3.32 17.73
C MET A 562 35.52 4.03 19.07
N LEU A 563 34.46 4.60 19.66
CA LEU A 563 34.55 5.27 20.96
C LEU A 563 34.87 4.30 22.09
N ILE A 564 34.23 3.13 22.12
CA ILE A 564 34.51 2.09 23.11
C ILE A 564 35.97 1.64 23.00
N GLN A 565 36.43 1.34 21.78
CA GLN A 565 37.81 0.89 21.54
C GLN A 565 38.84 1.98 21.92
N ALA A 566 38.55 3.25 21.65
CA ALA A 566 39.42 4.35 22.03
C ALA A 566 39.61 4.44 23.56
N VAL A 567 38.53 4.32 24.34
CA VAL A 567 38.62 4.34 25.80
C VAL A 567 39.33 3.09 26.34
N GLN A 568 39.05 1.91 25.77
CA GLN A 568 39.75 0.66 26.12
C GLN A 568 41.26 0.72 25.87
N THR A 569 41.68 1.45 24.84
CA THR A 569 43.10 1.65 24.49
C THR A 569 43.76 2.81 25.25
N GLY A 570 43.06 3.40 26.22
CA GLY A 570 43.61 4.41 27.14
C GLY A 570 43.35 5.87 26.74
N ALA A 571 42.45 6.14 25.78
CA ALA A 571 42.05 7.51 25.47
C ALA A 571 41.32 8.15 26.66
N THR A 572 41.67 9.40 26.97
CA THR A 572 40.93 10.19 27.96
C THR A 572 39.52 10.52 27.45
N ILE A 573 38.57 10.79 28.37
CA ILE A 573 37.20 11.18 28.01
C ILE A 573 37.18 12.42 27.10
N TYR A 574 38.07 13.39 27.34
CA TYR A 574 38.23 14.56 26.46
C TYR A 574 38.62 14.17 25.02
N GLN A 575 39.54 13.23 24.86
CA GLN A 575 39.93 12.71 23.55
C GLN A 575 38.79 11.92 22.91
N ALA A 576 38.03 11.14 23.69
CA ALA A 576 36.87 10.41 23.21
C ALA A 576 35.74 11.34 22.73
N MET A 577 35.45 12.44 23.44
CA MET A 577 34.47 13.44 23.00
C MET A 577 34.92 14.12 21.70
N SER A 578 36.20 14.51 21.62
CA SER A 578 36.76 15.02 20.38
C SER A 578 36.69 14.01 19.23
N LEU A 579 36.90 12.72 19.51
CA LEU A 579 36.80 11.65 18.51
C LEU A 579 35.36 11.50 18.02
N SER A 580 34.35 11.63 18.91
CA SER A 580 32.95 11.52 18.52
C SER A 580 32.54 12.54 17.46
N ILE A 581 33.02 13.79 17.56
CA ILE A 581 32.76 14.84 16.56
C ILE A 581 33.42 14.47 15.23
N SER A 582 34.69 14.05 15.27
CA SER A 582 35.41 13.62 14.06
C SER A 582 34.78 12.41 13.40
N CYS A 583 34.25 11.46 14.18
CA CYS A 583 33.50 10.33 13.64
C CYS A 583 32.23 10.77 12.90
N PHE A 584 31.48 11.76 13.41
CA PHE A 584 30.34 12.32 12.68
C PHE A 584 30.75 13.07 11.41
N GLN A 585 31.88 13.80 11.43
CA GLN A 585 32.41 14.49 10.24
C GLN A 585 32.77 13.48 9.12
N GLU A 586 33.42 12.38 9.47
CA GLU A 586 33.84 11.33 8.52
C GLU A 586 32.64 10.51 8.00
N MET A 587 31.62 10.30 8.83
CA MET A 587 30.43 9.53 8.47
C MET A 587 29.29 10.39 7.91
N TRP A 588 29.51 11.70 7.69
CA TRP A 588 28.47 12.63 7.27
C TRP A 588 27.80 12.22 5.95
N ASP A 589 28.56 11.68 5.01
CA ASP A 589 28.04 11.17 3.73
C ASP A 589 27.03 10.01 3.88
N GLY A 590 27.02 9.34 5.04
CA GLY A 590 26.05 8.29 5.39
C GLY A 590 24.77 8.81 6.04
N ILE A 591 24.69 10.11 6.33
CA ILE A 591 23.53 10.76 6.96
C ILE A 591 22.67 11.43 5.87
N PRO A 592 21.34 11.23 5.84
CA PRO A 592 20.47 11.88 4.86
C PRO A 592 20.49 13.42 4.97
N ASP A 593 20.61 14.15 3.85
CA ASP A 593 20.67 15.62 3.87
C ASP A 593 19.41 16.28 4.44
N CYS A 594 18.27 15.59 4.35
CA CYS A 594 17.01 16.06 4.92
C CYS A 594 17.10 16.28 6.44
N LEU A 595 18.04 15.63 7.13
CA LEU A 595 18.35 15.90 8.54
C LEU A 595 18.80 17.36 8.74
N PHE A 596 19.69 17.87 7.89
CA PHE A 596 20.16 19.24 7.98
C PHE A 596 19.02 20.23 7.66
N ILE A 597 18.19 19.91 6.67
CA ILE A 597 17.03 20.74 6.28
C ILE A 597 16.05 20.86 7.46
N VAL A 598 15.57 19.75 8.02
CA VAL A 598 14.57 19.78 9.10
C VAL A 598 15.12 20.42 10.37
N THR A 599 16.39 20.17 10.72
CA THR A 599 17.00 20.77 11.92
C THR A 599 17.25 22.27 11.77
N SER A 600 17.56 22.74 10.56
CA SER A 600 17.65 24.18 10.26
C SER A 600 16.30 24.87 10.38
N MET A 601 15.23 24.26 9.84
CA MET A 601 13.87 24.80 9.96
C MET A 601 13.38 24.84 11.41
N LEU A 602 13.69 23.80 12.20
CA LEU A 602 13.40 23.79 13.63
C LEU A 602 14.18 24.90 14.36
N GLN A 603 15.45 25.12 14.02
CA GLN A 603 16.29 26.15 14.63
C GLN A 603 15.69 27.57 14.48
N GLU A 604 14.96 27.83 13.40
CA GLU A 604 14.33 29.14 13.14
C GLU A 604 13.10 29.41 14.04
N ILE A 605 12.41 28.36 14.50
CA ILE A 605 11.19 28.48 15.30
C ILE A 605 11.38 28.21 16.80
N ILE A 606 12.62 27.94 17.23
CA ILE A 606 12.93 27.69 18.64
C ILE A 606 12.65 28.93 19.51
N PRO A 607 11.95 28.77 20.65
CA PRO A 607 11.80 29.83 21.64
C PRO A 607 13.14 30.29 22.22
N ALA A 608 13.28 31.59 22.49
CA ALA A 608 14.55 32.19 22.92
C ALA A 608 15.06 31.71 24.29
N ASP A 609 14.23 31.06 25.09
CA ASP A 609 14.55 30.48 26.40
C ASP A 609 15.11 29.05 26.32
N ILE A 610 15.05 28.41 25.15
CA ILE A 610 15.58 27.07 24.91
C ILE A 610 16.95 27.17 24.23
N SER A 611 17.94 26.50 24.81
CA SER A 611 19.31 26.44 24.27
C SER A 611 19.69 25.03 23.87
N PRO A 612 19.71 24.68 22.56
CA PRO A 612 20.19 23.39 22.10
C PRO A 612 21.66 23.13 22.41
N LEU A 613 22.05 21.85 22.39
CA LEU A 613 23.43 21.44 22.62
C LEU A 613 24.33 22.07 21.54
N GLY A 614 25.37 22.78 21.95
CA GLY A 614 26.26 23.51 21.03
C GLY A 614 25.55 24.60 20.22
N ASP A 615 24.47 25.18 20.75
CA ASP A 615 23.60 26.18 20.11
C ASP A 615 23.09 25.75 18.71
N SER A 616 22.90 24.44 18.52
CA SER A 616 22.46 23.86 17.24
C SER A 616 21.51 22.68 17.42
N CYS A 617 20.33 22.75 16.81
CA CYS A 617 19.39 21.62 16.69
C CYS A 617 20.04 20.37 16.13
N LEU A 618 20.89 20.51 15.10
CA LEU A 618 21.54 19.39 14.46
C LEU A 618 22.44 18.63 15.45
N VAL A 619 23.29 19.36 16.17
CA VAL A 619 24.20 18.78 17.17
C VAL A 619 23.40 18.12 18.28
N HIS A 620 22.35 18.77 18.76
CA HIS A 620 21.44 18.19 19.74
C HIS A 620 20.86 16.84 19.27
N VAL A 621 20.38 16.76 18.03
CA VAL A 621 19.83 15.51 17.47
C VAL A 621 20.89 14.42 17.34
N LEU A 622 22.07 14.72 16.80
CA LEU A 622 23.17 13.76 16.63
C LEU A 622 23.56 13.12 17.97
N TYR A 623 23.72 13.95 19.01
CA TYR A 623 24.12 13.47 20.33
C TYR A 623 22.99 12.82 21.11
N SER A 624 21.74 13.22 20.89
CA SER A 624 20.57 12.50 21.43
C SER A 624 20.48 11.08 20.89
N ALA A 625 20.79 10.89 19.60
CA ALA A 625 20.84 9.59 18.95
C ALA A 625 22.01 8.75 19.49
N LEU A 626 23.22 9.34 19.56
CA LEU A 626 24.40 8.68 20.11
C LEU A 626 24.20 8.25 21.57
N TYR A 627 23.56 9.09 22.38
CA TYR A 627 23.22 8.76 23.77
C TYR A 627 22.34 7.51 23.86
N THR A 628 21.27 7.45 23.06
CA THR A 628 20.38 6.28 23.04
C THR A 628 21.14 5.02 22.61
N LYS A 629 22.00 5.11 21.58
CA LYS A 629 22.78 3.96 21.12
C LYS A 629 23.82 3.48 22.14
N LEU A 630 24.49 4.40 22.85
CA LEU A 630 25.41 4.03 23.94
C LEU A 630 24.67 3.31 25.08
N LEU A 631 23.46 3.74 25.42
CA LEU A 631 22.63 3.04 26.41
C LEU A 631 22.22 1.64 25.94
N GLU A 632 21.88 1.47 24.66
CA GLU A 632 21.59 0.14 24.09
C GLU A 632 22.81 -0.78 24.20
N CYS A 633 23.99 -0.34 23.76
CA CYS A 633 25.22 -1.12 23.85
C CYS A 633 25.65 -1.42 25.30
N SER A 634 25.18 -0.64 26.29
CA SER A 634 25.43 -0.92 27.71
C SER A 634 24.59 -2.06 28.27
N LYS A 635 23.51 -2.47 27.58
CA LYS A 635 22.57 -3.51 28.01
C LYS A 635 22.80 -4.87 27.34
N GLU A 636 23.61 -4.95 26.29
CA GLU A 636 23.95 -6.23 25.65
C GLU A 636 24.63 -7.19 26.65
N PRO A 637 24.20 -8.46 26.75
CA PRO A 637 24.85 -9.42 27.63
C PRO A 637 26.30 -9.65 27.17
N VAL A 638 27.22 -9.72 28.13
CA VAL A 638 28.61 -10.08 27.88
C VAL A 638 28.63 -11.49 27.28
N ASN A 639 29.19 -11.65 26.08
CA ASN A 639 29.38 -12.97 25.46
C ASN A 639 30.16 -13.87 26.44
N GLU A 640 29.60 -15.02 26.83
CA GLU A 640 30.22 -16.03 27.71
C GLU A 640 31.48 -16.71 27.14
N ASN A 641 32.04 -16.19 26.03
CA ASN A 641 33.22 -16.75 25.35
C ASN A 641 34.53 -16.01 25.64
N GLU A 642 34.56 -15.05 26.56
CA GLU A 642 35.85 -14.58 27.10
C GLU A 642 36.29 -15.51 28.25
N PRO A 643 37.53 -16.06 28.21
CA PRO A 643 37.97 -16.99 29.24
C PRO A 643 38.07 -16.27 30.59
N GLU A 644 37.14 -16.59 31.49
CA GLU A 644 37.26 -16.35 32.93
C GLU A 644 38.54 -17.04 33.42
N ASN A 645 39.63 -16.29 33.48
CA ASN A 645 40.81 -16.68 34.21
C ASN A 645 41.18 -15.56 35.18
N ILE A 646 40.25 -15.26 36.09
CA ILE A 646 40.50 -14.42 37.25
C ILE A 646 40.12 -15.24 38.49
N ASP A 647 41.16 -15.82 39.09
CA ASP A 647 41.15 -16.56 40.35
C ASP A 647 40.67 -15.62 41.49
N PRO A 648 39.51 -15.89 42.16
CA PRO A 648 38.91 -14.99 43.15
C PRO A 648 39.70 -14.82 44.47
N LEU A 649 40.92 -15.36 44.55
CA LEU A 649 41.69 -15.49 45.78
C LEU A 649 42.97 -14.63 45.86
N LYS A 650 43.16 -13.64 44.96
CA LYS A 650 44.34 -12.76 44.98
C LYS A 650 44.12 -11.29 45.39
N ASP A 651 42.91 -10.86 45.71
CA ASP A 651 42.59 -9.44 46.00
C ASP A 651 42.74 -9.00 47.47
N LEU A 652 43.54 -9.70 48.28
CA LEU A 652 43.79 -9.29 49.68
C LEU A 652 45.21 -8.79 49.95
N ALA A 653 45.97 -8.42 48.93
CA ALA A 653 47.24 -7.73 49.16
C ALA A 653 47.66 -6.87 47.96
N LYS A 654 47.26 -5.59 47.96
CA LYS A 654 48.12 -4.42 47.68
C LYS A 654 47.31 -3.12 47.70
N ASP A 655 47.23 -2.54 48.89
CA ASP A 655 47.14 -1.09 49.02
C ASP A 655 48.51 -0.46 48.73
N ALA A 656 48.45 0.80 48.28
CA ALA A 656 49.53 1.77 48.12
C ALA A 656 50.28 1.75 46.77
N THR A 657 49.67 2.36 45.74
CA THR A 657 50.22 3.51 44.98
C THR A 657 49.18 3.91 43.92
N GLY A 658 48.75 5.16 43.94
CA GLY A 658 47.65 5.62 43.10
C GLY A 658 48.00 5.71 41.61
N VAL A 659 47.23 5.00 40.78
CA VAL A 659 46.71 5.42 39.46
C VAL A 659 45.42 4.61 39.25
N ASN A 660 44.31 5.27 38.88
CA ASN A 660 43.01 4.64 38.61
C ASN A 660 43.02 3.86 37.28
N GLU A 661 43.65 2.68 37.22
CA GLU A 661 43.69 1.85 36.00
C GLU A 661 42.61 0.76 35.91
N GLU A 662 41.90 0.43 37.01
CA GLU A 662 40.93 -0.69 37.03
C GLU A 662 39.47 -0.31 36.64
N LYS A 663 39.21 0.91 36.19
CA LYS A 663 37.82 1.39 35.94
C LYS A 663 37.22 1.07 34.56
N PHE A 664 37.98 0.50 33.63
CA PHE A 664 37.57 0.39 32.21
C PHE A 664 37.68 -1.01 31.58
N ALA A 665 37.57 -2.09 32.37
CA ALA A 665 37.54 -3.45 31.80
C ALA A 665 36.17 -3.86 31.22
N ASN A 666 35.07 -3.22 31.63
CA ASN A 666 33.71 -3.63 31.28
C ASN A 666 33.06 -2.70 30.24
N LYS A 667 32.75 -3.21 29.04
CA LYS A 667 32.07 -2.51 27.92
C LYS A 667 30.88 -1.67 28.39
N ALA A 668 30.05 -2.20 29.28
CA ALA A 668 28.86 -1.50 29.78
C ALA A 668 29.21 -0.23 30.59
N ALA A 669 30.25 -0.29 31.42
CA ALA A 669 30.71 0.86 32.20
C ALA A 669 31.34 1.94 31.30
N ILE A 670 32.03 1.54 30.23
CA ILE A 670 32.56 2.45 29.22
C ILE A 670 31.43 3.20 28.54
N CYS A 671 30.40 2.48 28.06
CA CYS A 671 29.24 3.07 27.42
C CYS A 671 28.51 4.08 28.32
N GLN A 672 28.31 3.76 29.60
CA GLN A 672 27.69 4.68 30.57
C GLN A 672 28.53 5.94 30.78
N THR A 673 29.85 5.78 30.95
CA THR A 673 30.77 6.92 31.12
C THR A 673 30.77 7.83 29.89
N LEU A 674 30.77 7.23 28.69
CA LEU A 674 30.66 7.98 27.43
C LEU A 674 29.31 8.69 27.30
N ALA A 675 28.21 8.04 27.68
CA ALA A 675 26.86 8.63 27.63
C ALA A 675 26.72 9.84 28.57
N GLU A 676 27.32 9.80 29.76
CA GLU A 676 27.39 10.97 30.65
C GLU A 676 28.23 12.10 30.04
N ALA A 677 29.39 11.75 29.48
CA ALA A 677 30.32 12.74 28.92
C ALA A 677 29.72 13.54 27.75
N ILE A 678 28.99 12.89 26.85
CA ILE A 678 28.40 13.57 25.67
C ILE A 678 27.34 14.61 26.04
N CYS A 679 26.69 14.49 27.21
CA CYS A 679 25.73 15.48 27.70
C CYS A 679 26.41 16.83 28.06
N SER A 680 27.73 16.84 28.18
CA SER A 680 28.56 17.99 28.55
C SER A 680 29.53 18.43 27.46
N ILE A 681 29.30 18.03 26.20
CA ILE A 681 30.29 18.22 25.13
C ILE A 681 30.55 19.69 24.76
N ASP A 682 29.58 20.56 24.99
CA ASP A 682 29.67 22.01 24.75
C ASP A 682 30.06 22.80 26.02
N GLU A 683 30.27 22.12 27.16
CA GLU A 683 30.68 22.78 28.39
C GLU A 683 32.07 23.43 28.26
N ASP A 684 32.21 24.60 28.87
CA ASP A 684 33.44 25.41 28.88
C ASP A 684 34.01 25.77 27.49
N ASN A 685 33.22 25.65 26.42
CA ASN A 685 33.66 25.87 25.03
C ASN A 685 34.85 24.98 24.60
N LYS A 686 35.00 23.80 25.19
CA LYS A 686 36.13 22.88 24.95
C LYS A 686 36.20 22.34 23.51
N HIS A 687 35.05 22.15 22.87
CA HIS A 687 34.95 21.54 21.55
C HIS A 687 34.25 22.43 20.49
N THR A 688 34.00 23.71 20.81
CA THR A 688 33.22 24.64 19.99
C THR A 688 33.75 24.81 18.56
N GLU A 689 35.07 24.87 18.36
CA GLU A 689 35.68 24.99 17.03
C GLU A 689 35.35 23.79 16.13
N LYS A 690 35.48 22.56 16.67
CA LYS A 690 35.17 21.33 15.94
C LYS A 690 33.68 21.19 15.64
N ILE A 691 32.82 21.63 16.57
CA ILE A 691 31.37 21.69 16.34
C ILE A 691 31.07 22.66 15.18
N HIS A 692 31.70 23.83 15.14
CA HIS A 692 31.53 24.76 14.01
C HIS A 692 32.02 24.20 12.68
N GLU A 693 33.12 23.46 12.66
CA GLU A 693 33.62 22.77 11.46
C GLU A 693 32.61 21.75 10.94
N LEU A 694 32.05 20.90 11.80
CA LEU A 694 30.99 19.95 11.43
C LEU A 694 29.75 20.67 10.87
N LEU A 695 29.32 21.77 11.50
CA LEU A 695 28.17 22.56 11.03
C LEU A 695 28.44 23.23 9.67
N ASN A 696 29.68 23.65 9.42
CA ASN A 696 30.07 24.22 8.13
C ASN A 696 30.11 23.14 7.05
N GLN A 697 30.65 21.95 7.34
CA GLN A 697 30.62 20.80 6.43
C GLN A 697 29.17 20.47 6.03
N ALA A 698 28.27 20.33 7.01
CA ALA A 698 26.85 20.06 6.75
C ALA A 698 26.19 21.12 5.85
N LYS A 699 26.51 22.40 6.06
CA LYS A 699 26.03 23.52 5.22
C LYS A 699 26.60 23.48 3.81
N GLU A 700 27.88 23.13 3.66
CA GLU A 700 28.56 23.07 2.37
C GLU A 700 28.06 21.91 1.51
N THR A 701 27.80 20.74 2.11
CA THR A 701 27.21 19.58 1.41
C THR A 701 25.89 19.95 0.74
N LEU A 702 24.99 20.65 1.45
CA LEU A 702 23.72 21.10 0.89
C LEU A 702 23.91 22.12 -0.23
N ARG A 703 24.84 23.09 -0.07
CA ARG A 703 25.12 24.09 -1.11
C ARG A 703 25.68 23.46 -2.39
N ASN A 704 26.59 22.51 -2.27
CA ASN A 704 27.19 21.84 -3.42
C ASN A 704 26.14 21.05 -4.22
N MET A 705 25.14 20.48 -3.55
CA MET A 705 24.02 19.82 -4.23
C MET A 705 23.13 20.80 -5.01
N SER A 706 22.84 21.98 -4.45
CA SER A 706 22.06 23.01 -5.15
C SER A 706 22.75 23.57 -6.41
N ILE A 707 24.08 23.50 -6.50
CA ILE A 707 24.87 24.01 -7.63
C ILE A 707 24.91 22.99 -8.78
N ILE A 708 24.98 21.69 -8.48
CA ILE A 708 25.01 20.62 -9.50
C ILE A 708 23.74 20.62 -10.36
N GLU A 709 22.59 21.06 -9.83
CA GLU A 709 21.33 21.15 -10.57
C GLU A 709 21.29 22.29 -11.59
N VAL A 710 21.91 23.44 -11.28
CA VAL A 710 21.93 24.60 -12.19
C VAL A 710 22.75 24.31 -13.45
N ASP A 711 23.80 23.49 -13.35
CA ASP A 711 24.65 23.09 -14.49
C ASP A 711 24.01 22.01 -15.38
N LEU A 712 22.99 21.30 -14.90
CA LEU A 712 22.27 20.26 -15.67
C LEU A 712 21.11 20.82 -16.50
N ASP A 713 20.66 22.03 -16.22
CA ASP A 713 19.55 22.71 -16.91
C ASP A 713 19.97 23.61 -18.10
N GLU A 714 21.28 23.71 -18.42
CA GLU A 714 21.74 24.38 -19.65
C GLU A 714 21.80 23.40 -20.85
N PRO A 715 21.02 23.63 -21.94
CA PRO A 715 21.11 22.79 -23.13
C PRO A 715 22.27 23.24 -24.03
N GLU A 716 23.43 22.58 -23.93
CA GLU A 716 24.44 22.70 -25.00
C GLU A 716 24.04 21.88 -26.25
N PRO A 717 24.17 22.44 -27.46
CA PRO A 717 23.80 21.76 -28.69
C PRO A 717 24.99 20.95 -29.24
N ILE A 718 24.98 19.62 -29.09
CA ILE A 718 25.90 18.76 -29.85
C ILE A 718 25.10 17.85 -30.77
N GLY A 719 25.04 18.28 -32.03
CA GLY A 719 24.62 17.45 -33.15
C GLY A 719 25.68 16.43 -33.55
N GLN A 720 25.18 15.33 -34.12
CA GLN A 720 25.86 14.39 -35.00
C GLN A 720 26.97 13.52 -34.38
N SER A 721 26.59 12.29 -34.02
CA SER A 721 27.16 11.06 -34.61
C SER A 721 26.81 9.88 -33.71
N LEU A 722 26.04 8.91 -34.25
CA LEU A 722 26.24 7.46 -34.12
C LEU A 722 24.98 6.74 -34.63
N ALA A 723 24.91 6.62 -35.95
CA ALA A 723 24.23 5.49 -36.56
C ALA A 723 25.13 4.25 -36.39
N SER A 724 24.50 3.12 -36.08
CA SER A 724 25.01 1.75 -35.95
C SER A 724 25.28 1.27 -34.52
N ILE A 725 24.36 0.44 -34.01
CA ILE A 725 24.61 -0.89 -33.44
C ILE A 725 23.25 -1.62 -33.33
N SER A 726 23.26 -2.85 -33.82
CA SER A 726 22.17 -3.83 -33.85
C SER A 726 22.04 -4.59 -32.53
N LYS A 727 20.79 -5.02 -32.22
CA LYS A 727 20.36 -6.22 -31.48
C LYS A 727 21.40 -6.95 -30.60
N GLY A 728 21.08 -7.07 -29.32
CA GLY A 728 21.62 -8.10 -28.41
C GLY A 728 22.25 -7.52 -27.14
N ASP A 729 21.67 -7.91 -26.01
CA ASP A 729 22.20 -8.00 -24.64
C ASP A 729 22.59 -6.73 -23.85
N ASP A 730 21.94 -6.63 -22.68
CA ASP A 730 22.41 -6.15 -21.38
C ASP A 730 23.58 -5.16 -21.34
N ILE A 731 23.24 -3.87 -21.32
CA ILE A 731 24.01 -2.84 -20.62
C ILE A 731 23.02 -1.91 -19.91
N GLU A 732 22.79 -2.21 -18.63
CA GLU A 732 22.16 -1.31 -17.67
C GLU A 732 23.08 -0.08 -17.49
N PRO A 733 22.64 1.15 -17.81
CA PRO A 733 23.46 2.30 -17.49
C PRO A 733 23.36 2.51 -15.98
N LEU A 734 24.49 2.37 -15.28
CA LEU A 734 24.71 2.89 -13.93
C LEU A 734 24.52 4.42 -13.95
N ILE A 735 23.26 4.85 -13.93
CA ILE A 735 22.86 6.17 -13.46
C ILE A 735 22.49 5.94 -12.00
N ARG A 736 23.39 6.29 -11.08
CA ARG A 736 22.96 6.52 -9.69
C ARG A 736 21.96 7.68 -9.74
N PRO A 737 20.70 7.51 -9.31
CA PRO A 737 19.81 8.65 -9.17
C PRO A 737 20.37 9.59 -8.09
N ALA A 738 20.22 10.90 -8.31
CA ALA A 738 20.57 11.92 -7.32
C ALA A 738 19.79 11.69 -5.99
N PRO A 739 20.38 12.07 -4.84
CA PRO A 739 19.75 11.94 -3.52
C PRO A 739 18.41 12.69 -3.41
N THR A 740 17.52 12.15 -2.57
CA THR A 740 16.11 12.56 -2.41
C THR A 740 15.88 13.99 -1.95
N SER A 741 16.90 14.68 -1.44
CA SER A 741 16.82 16.03 -0.90
C SER A 741 16.86 17.15 -1.95
N SER A 742 17.22 16.85 -3.21
CA SER A 742 17.57 17.88 -4.20
C SER A 742 16.45 18.31 -5.15
N ARG A 743 15.32 17.60 -5.29
CA ARG A 743 14.25 17.92 -6.28
C ARG A 743 13.40 19.17 -5.97
N ALA A 744 14.00 20.31 -5.67
CA ALA A 744 13.41 21.42 -4.92
C ALA A 744 12.27 22.20 -5.61
N GLU A 745 12.04 22.12 -6.93
CA GLU A 745 11.11 23.08 -7.57
C GLU A 745 9.95 22.51 -8.41
N GLU A 746 9.98 21.25 -8.83
CA GLU A 746 8.83 20.68 -9.58
C GLU A 746 7.69 20.31 -8.64
N GLU A 747 6.59 21.08 -8.61
CA GLU A 747 5.37 20.71 -7.88
C GLU A 747 5.08 19.21 -8.07
N PHE A 748 4.76 18.48 -7.00
CA PHE A 748 4.36 17.07 -7.07
C PHE A 748 2.98 17.01 -7.74
N ASP A 749 2.95 17.34 -9.02
CA ASP A 749 1.78 17.42 -9.85
C ASP A 749 1.45 16.01 -10.35
N VAL A 750 0.16 15.75 -10.46
CA VAL A 750 -0.42 14.39 -10.50
C VAL A 750 0.14 13.53 -11.65
N GLU A 751 0.70 14.16 -12.69
CA GLU A 751 1.17 13.53 -13.94
C GLU A 751 2.58 12.92 -13.85
N ILE A 752 3.52 13.49 -13.08
CA ILE A 752 4.90 12.97 -12.89
C ILE A 752 5.02 12.22 -11.55
N ALA A 753 4.02 12.39 -10.69
CA ALA A 753 3.93 11.84 -9.33
C ALA A 753 4.06 10.31 -9.24
N ASP A 754 3.57 9.55 -10.21
CA ASP A 754 3.49 8.09 -10.10
C ASP A 754 4.89 7.45 -10.06
N TYR A 755 5.75 7.76 -11.04
CA TYR A 755 7.13 7.26 -11.07
C TYR A 755 7.97 7.76 -9.89
N ILE A 756 7.81 9.04 -9.52
CA ILE A 756 8.53 9.60 -8.36
C ILE A 756 8.11 8.87 -7.08
N SER A 757 6.81 8.62 -6.90
CA SER A 757 6.29 7.94 -5.72
C SER A 757 6.79 6.49 -5.60
N GLU A 758 7.03 5.80 -6.71
CA GLU A 758 7.64 4.47 -6.71
C GLU A 758 9.08 4.49 -6.20
N ILE A 759 9.90 5.44 -6.67
CA ILE A 759 11.28 5.62 -6.20
C ILE A 759 11.28 5.94 -4.70
N LEU A 760 10.49 6.93 -4.27
CA LEU A 760 10.44 7.37 -2.88
C LEU A 760 9.95 6.24 -1.96
N ALA A 761 8.97 5.46 -2.40
CA ALA A 761 8.52 4.28 -1.67
C ALA A 761 9.64 3.24 -1.56
N SER A 762 10.38 2.98 -2.64
CA SER A 762 11.53 2.07 -2.62
C SER A 762 12.58 2.51 -1.61
N ASP A 763 12.92 3.80 -1.56
CA ASP A 763 13.92 4.35 -0.64
C ASP A 763 13.49 4.19 0.83
N ILE A 764 12.24 4.53 1.16
CA ILE A 764 11.69 4.34 2.52
C ILE A 764 11.72 2.87 2.92
N LEU A 765 11.36 1.96 2.02
CA LEU A 765 11.22 0.53 2.32
C LEU A 765 12.55 -0.19 2.56
N THR A 766 13.68 0.49 2.32
CA THR A 766 15.02 -0.05 2.62
C THR A 766 15.29 -0.13 4.13
N GLN A 767 14.65 0.74 4.94
CA GLN A 767 14.82 0.78 6.39
C GLN A 767 13.60 0.18 7.12
N ASP A 768 13.85 -0.52 8.24
CA ASP A 768 12.77 -1.14 9.04
C ASP A 768 11.79 -0.09 9.60
N ILE A 769 12.28 1.07 10.06
CA ILE A 769 11.43 2.19 10.50
C ILE A 769 10.52 2.69 9.37
N GLY A 770 11.04 2.74 8.13
CA GLY A 770 10.27 3.16 6.96
C GLY A 770 9.15 2.19 6.62
N LYS A 771 9.44 0.87 6.61
CA LYS A 771 8.43 -0.18 6.41
C LYS A 771 7.31 -0.12 7.45
N GLN A 772 7.65 0.13 8.72
CA GLN A 772 6.66 0.22 9.79
C GLN A 772 5.86 1.53 9.72
N SER A 773 6.50 2.64 9.34
CA SER A 773 5.85 3.93 9.15
C SER A 773 4.76 3.85 8.07
N VAL A 774 5.05 3.28 6.88
CA VAL A 774 4.03 3.20 5.82
C VAL A 774 2.85 2.29 6.20
N LYS A 775 3.12 1.19 6.91
CA LYS A 775 2.07 0.30 7.45
C LYS A 775 1.19 1.02 8.47
N MET A 776 1.80 1.74 9.41
CA MET A 776 1.13 2.55 10.43
C MET A 776 0.17 3.57 9.81
N ILE A 777 0.68 4.37 8.87
CA ILE A 777 -0.12 5.43 8.24
C ILE A 777 -1.25 4.84 7.41
N TYR A 778 -1.00 3.74 6.68
CA TYR A 778 -2.05 3.06 5.94
C TYR A 778 -3.17 2.55 6.86
N ILE A 779 -2.84 1.90 7.98
CA ILE A 779 -3.83 1.41 8.96
C ILE A 779 -4.62 2.59 9.54
N TYR A 780 -3.94 3.66 9.93
CA TYR A 780 -4.60 4.87 10.43
C TYR A 780 -5.61 5.45 9.42
N ILE A 781 -5.19 5.63 8.17
CA ILE A 781 -6.04 6.14 7.09
C ILE A 781 -7.24 5.22 6.86
N ARG A 782 -7.01 3.89 6.81
CA ARG A 782 -8.09 2.90 6.62
C ARG A 782 -9.13 2.96 7.73
N ASN A 783 -8.70 3.08 8.98
CA ASN A 783 -9.59 3.12 10.14
C ASN A 783 -10.35 4.45 10.27
N ASN A 784 -9.80 5.54 9.70
CA ASN A 784 -10.31 6.90 9.85
C ASN A 784 -10.71 7.54 8.51
N VAL A 785 -10.97 6.74 7.48
CA VAL A 785 -11.22 7.22 6.11
C VAL A 785 -12.43 8.15 6.03
N ASP A 786 -13.46 7.89 6.83
CA ASP A 786 -14.67 8.70 6.86
C ASP A 786 -14.41 10.09 7.44
N TRP A 787 -13.65 10.17 8.53
CA TRP A 787 -13.18 11.43 9.08
C TRP A 787 -12.34 12.21 8.06
N ILE A 788 -11.43 11.53 7.35
CA ILE A 788 -10.62 12.15 6.30
C ILE A 788 -11.51 12.73 5.20
N TYR A 789 -12.50 11.99 4.71
CA TYR A 789 -13.44 12.50 3.70
C TYR A 789 -14.26 13.71 4.19
N GLN A 790 -14.56 13.79 5.49
CA GLN A 790 -15.20 14.97 6.08
C GLN A 790 -14.24 16.17 6.11
N GLN A 791 -12.96 15.97 6.48
CA GLN A 791 -11.95 17.04 6.46
C GLN A 791 -11.67 17.56 5.04
N LEU A 792 -11.76 16.68 4.04
CA LEU A 792 -11.63 17.05 2.63
C LEU A 792 -12.89 17.72 2.04
N GLY A 793 -14.00 17.76 2.80
CA GLY A 793 -15.26 18.39 2.37
C GLY A 793 -16.09 17.56 1.38
N VAL A 794 -15.83 16.25 1.29
CA VAL A 794 -16.54 15.31 0.40
C VAL A 794 -17.73 14.66 1.09
N ARG A 795 -17.62 14.42 2.40
CA ARG A 795 -18.71 13.94 3.25
C ARG A 795 -19.21 15.06 4.15
N ASN A 796 -20.53 15.12 4.36
CA ASN A 796 -21.11 16.03 5.34
C ASN A 796 -20.76 15.54 6.76
N ARG A 797 -20.49 16.47 7.67
CA ARG A 797 -20.40 16.14 9.10
C ARG A 797 -21.77 15.71 9.61
N GLU A 798 -21.88 14.49 10.12
CA GLU A 798 -23.04 14.12 10.92
C GLU A 798 -23.01 14.88 12.24
N HIS A 799 -24.15 15.43 12.66
CA HIS A 799 -24.28 16.15 13.91
C HIS A 799 -24.29 15.17 15.08
N GLY A 800 -23.10 14.73 15.50
CA GLY A 800 -22.85 13.93 16.68
C GLY A 800 -21.35 13.65 16.75
N SER A 801 -20.64 14.26 17.70
CA SER A 801 -19.23 13.97 17.90
C SER A 801 -19.11 12.54 18.42
N GLU A 802 -18.66 11.62 17.58
CA GLU A 802 -18.11 10.37 18.10
C GLU A 802 -16.96 10.71 19.05
N PRO A 803 -16.85 10.02 20.20
CA PRO A 803 -15.86 10.36 21.23
C PRO A 803 -14.40 10.26 20.77
N LEU A 804 -14.14 9.61 19.62
CA LEU A 804 -12.80 9.34 19.07
C LEU A 804 -12.68 9.74 17.59
N ASP A 805 -13.33 10.84 17.21
CA ASP A 805 -13.31 11.31 15.81
C ASP A 805 -11.87 11.49 15.28
N GLY A 806 -11.56 10.82 14.16
CA GLY A 806 -10.22 10.76 13.56
C GLY A 806 -9.14 10.03 14.38
N GLN A 807 -9.52 9.19 15.34
CA GLN A 807 -8.63 8.45 16.24
C GLN A 807 -9.07 6.98 16.46
N GLN A 808 -9.79 6.40 15.50
CA GLN A 808 -10.26 5.02 15.56
C GLN A 808 -9.09 4.04 15.42
N LEU A 809 -9.03 3.07 16.34
CA LEU A 809 -8.00 2.02 16.39
C LEU A 809 -8.26 0.88 15.40
N PHE A 810 -9.53 0.65 15.03
CA PHE A 810 -9.93 -0.46 14.18
C PHE A 810 -10.97 -0.02 13.16
N TYR A 811 -10.88 -0.57 11.95
CA TYR A 811 -11.89 -0.42 10.93
C TYR A 811 -13.15 -1.20 11.30
N VAL A 812 -14.30 -0.53 11.23
CA VAL A 812 -15.62 -1.15 11.44
C VAL A 812 -16.26 -1.40 10.08
N PRO A 813 -16.38 -2.66 9.63
CA PRO A 813 -17.02 -2.95 8.34
C PRO A 813 -18.52 -2.63 8.39
N PRO A 814 -19.10 -2.14 7.27
CA PRO A 814 -20.54 -1.92 7.19
C PRO A 814 -21.30 -3.24 7.35
N LYS A 815 -22.44 -3.17 8.05
CA LYS A 815 -23.32 -4.34 8.25
C LYS A 815 -23.93 -4.78 6.92
N LEU A 816 -24.23 -6.08 6.78
CA LEU A 816 -24.86 -6.64 5.57
C LEU A 816 -26.13 -5.89 5.14
N LEU A 817 -27.03 -5.60 6.09
CA LEU A 817 -28.25 -4.82 5.81
C LEU A 817 -27.95 -3.42 5.29
N HIS A 818 -26.89 -2.78 5.80
CA HIS A 818 -26.46 -1.48 5.30
C HIS A 818 -26.00 -1.59 3.84
N MET A 819 -25.07 -2.53 3.57
CA MET A 819 -24.54 -2.77 2.21
C MET A 819 -25.63 -3.09 1.18
N MET A 820 -26.69 -3.81 1.58
CA MET A 820 -27.79 -4.19 0.68
C MET A 820 -28.68 -3.00 0.29
N PHE A 821 -28.89 -2.04 1.19
CA PHE A 821 -29.82 -0.93 1.00
C PHE A 821 -29.16 0.42 0.77
N HIS A 822 -27.83 0.48 0.70
CA HIS A 822 -27.07 1.71 0.48
C HIS A 822 -25.96 1.53 -0.56
N ILE A 823 -25.67 2.61 -1.28
CA ILE A 823 -24.50 2.77 -2.14
C ILE A 823 -23.63 3.83 -1.47
N GLY A 824 -22.54 3.39 -0.83
CA GLY A 824 -21.83 4.22 0.15
C GLY A 824 -22.76 4.50 1.34
N GLU A 825 -22.93 5.78 1.69
CA GLU A 825 -23.85 6.24 2.75
C GLU A 825 -25.26 6.57 2.25
N GLU A 826 -25.48 6.59 0.94
CA GLU A 826 -26.74 7.02 0.37
C GLU A 826 -27.67 5.82 0.14
N PRO A 827 -29.00 5.96 0.29
CA PRO A 827 -29.96 4.89 0.00
C PRO A 827 -29.78 4.34 -1.42
N PHE A 828 -30.05 3.06 -1.63
CA PHE A 828 -29.84 2.40 -2.93
C PHE A 828 -30.63 3.07 -4.06
N ASP A 829 -31.94 3.27 -3.87
CA ASP A 829 -32.85 3.85 -4.88
C ASP A 829 -32.90 5.39 -4.84
N GLN A 830 -31.74 6.05 -4.97
CA GLN A 830 -31.60 7.51 -4.84
C GLN A 830 -32.51 8.31 -5.79
N TYR A 831 -32.77 7.78 -6.99
CA TYR A 831 -33.66 8.43 -7.96
C TYR A 831 -35.13 8.42 -7.51
N LEU A 832 -35.58 7.35 -6.86
CA LEU A 832 -36.96 7.23 -6.36
C LEU A 832 -37.19 8.04 -5.09
N THR A 833 -36.21 8.06 -4.18
CA THR A 833 -36.29 8.85 -2.94
C THR A 833 -36.17 10.36 -3.19
N GLY A 834 -35.79 10.77 -4.40
CA GLY A 834 -35.56 12.16 -4.78
C GLY A 834 -34.23 12.75 -4.28
N ALA A 835 -33.37 11.90 -3.69
CA ALA A 835 -32.00 12.25 -3.31
C ALA A 835 -31.15 12.57 -4.55
N LEU A 836 -31.32 11.79 -5.62
CA LEU A 836 -30.68 12.03 -6.92
C LEU A 836 -31.59 12.87 -7.81
N LYS A 837 -31.12 14.04 -8.22
CA LYS A 837 -31.80 14.91 -9.20
C LYS A 837 -30.94 15.05 -10.45
N ILE A 838 -31.53 14.74 -11.60
CA ILE A 838 -30.84 14.82 -12.88
C ILE A 838 -31.15 16.18 -13.54
N ASP A 839 -30.15 17.04 -13.65
CA ASP A 839 -30.25 18.26 -14.47
C ASP A 839 -29.97 17.93 -15.94
N PHE A 840 -31.03 17.53 -16.65
CA PHE A 840 -30.94 17.22 -18.07
C PHE A 840 -30.42 18.39 -18.92
N ASN A 841 -30.71 19.65 -18.56
CA ASN A 841 -30.25 20.78 -19.38
C ASN A 841 -28.73 20.88 -19.35
N THR A 842 -28.13 20.79 -18.16
CA THR A 842 -26.67 20.85 -18.02
C THR A 842 -26.00 19.67 -18.72
N TRP A 843 -26.50 18.45 -18.53
CA TRP A 843 -25.92 17.27 -19.17
C TRP A 843 -26.04 17.25 -20.69
N PHE A 844 -27.14 17.72 -21.28
CA PHE A 844 -27.26 17.83 -22.75
C PHE A 844 -26.33 18.90 -23.35
N GLN A 845 -25.78 19.81 -22.54
CA GLN A 845 -24.77 20.77 -22.96
C GLN A 845 -23.33 20.27 -22.77
N SER A 846 -23.12 19.13 -22.10
CA SER A 846 -21.80 18.51 -21.95
C SER A 846 -21.39 17.75 -23.22
N PRO A 847 -20.13 17.84 -23.67
CA PRO A 847 -19.63 17.10 -24.83
C PRO A 847 -19.57 15.59 -24.55
N MET A 848 -20.15 14.78 -25.45
CA MET A 848 -20.20 13.32 -25.30
C MET A 848 -19.89 12.53 -26.59
N SER A 849 -19.48 13.20 -27.67
CA SER A 849 -19.19 12.58 -28.98
C SER A 849 -20.37 11.73 -29.52
N MET A 850 -21.60 12.12 -29.22
CA MET A 850 -22.80 11.45 -29.72
C MET A 850 -23.16 11.98 -31.12
N THR A 851 -23.72 11.15 -31.99
CA THR A 851 -24.33 11.65 -33.24
C THR A 851 -25.85 11.72 -33.10
N PRO A 852 -26.53 12.62 -33.80
CA PRO A 852 -27.99 12.66 -33.82
C PRO A 852 -28.64 11.31 -34.19
N ASP A 853 -28.07 10.60 -35.16
CA ASP A 853 -28.49 9.25 -35.56
C ASP A 853 -28.40 8.24 -34.42
N ARG A 854 -27.28 8.23 -33.68
CA ARG A 854 -27.12 7.35 -32.52
C ARG A 854 -28.05 7.76 -31.38
N ALA A 855 -28.31 9.05 -31.20
CA ALA A 855 -29.29 9.52 -30.23
C ALA A 855 -30.72 9.09 -30.61
N TRP A 856 -31.06 9.11 -31.91
CA TRP A 856 -32.32 8.58 -32.42
C TRP A 856 -32.52 7.11 -32.07
N LEU A 857 -31.46 6.29 -32.09
CA LEU A 857 -31.54 4.88 -31.71
C LEU A 857 -32.02 4.67 -30.26
N GLN A 858 -31.75 5.61 -29.35
CA GLN A 858 -32.26 5.58 -27.98
C GLN A 858 -33.64 6.21 -27.86
N VAL A 859 -33.85 7.38 -28.49
CA VAL A 859 -35.12 8.12 -28.41
C VAL A 859 -36.28 7.32 -29.01
N LYS A 860 -36.07 6.62 -30.13
CA LYS A 860 -37.11 5.79 -30.75
C LYS A 860 -37.59 4.63 -29.87
N MET A 861 -36.80 4.22 -28.88
CA MET A 861 -37.15 3.13 -27.96
C MET A 861 -38.01 3.61 -26.78
N ARG A 862 -38.26 4.91 -26.66
CA ARG A 862 -39.14 5.45 -25.63
C ARG A 862 -40.59 5.07 -25.90
N TRP A 863 -41.39 4.95 -24.84
CA TRP A 863 -42.81 4.58 -24.97
C TRP A 863 -43.60 5.62 -25.76
N GLU A 864 -43.24 6.91 -25.71
CA GLU A 864 -43.90 7.98 -26.47
C GLU A 864 -43.70 7.86 -27.98
N PHE A 865 -42.68 7.13 -28.44
CA PHE A 865 -42.32 7.03 -29.86
C PHE A 865 -42.82 5.71 -30.50
N GLN A 866 -43.56 4.90 -29.74
CA GLN A 866 -44.16 3.65 -30.23
C GLN A 866 -45.46 3.92 -31.01
N GLU A 867 -45.74 3.10 -32.04
CA GLU A 867 -46.90 3.29 -32.92
C GLU A 867 -48.26 3.23 -32.19
N ASN A 868 -48.31 2.51 -31.06
CA ASN A 868 -49.51 2.31 -30.24
C ASN A 868 -49.62 3.30 -29.07
N ALA A 869 -48.74 4.30 -28.98
CA ALA A 869 -48.73 5.26 -27.87
C ALA A 869 -49.95 6.19 -27.89
N GLN A 870 -50.69 6.25 -26.78
CA GLN A 870 -51.80 7.19 -26.60
C GLN A 870 -51.25 8.54 -26.11
N LEU A 871 -51.04 9.48 -27.05
CA LEU A 871 -50.47 10.80 -26.78
C LEU A 871 -51.53 11.90 -26.84
N SER A 872 -51.30 13.00 -26.11
CA SER A 872 -52.05 14.23 -26.33
C SER A 872 -51.70 14.84 -27.70
N PRO A 873 -52.56 15.66 -28.33
CA PRO A 873 -52.23 16.34 -29.58
C PRO A 873 -50.97 17.20 -29.49
N HIS A 874 -50.73 17.79 -28.31
CA HIS A 874 -49.50 18.55 -28.05
C HIS A 874 -48.27 17.63 -28.04
N ASP A 875 -48.31 16.52 -27.32
CA ASP A 875 -47.18 15.59 -27.25
C ASP A 875 -46.89 14.95 -28.61
N ALA A 876 -47.92 14.59 -29.36
CA ALA A 876 -47.78 14.07 -30.72
C ALA A 876 -47.04 15.05 -31.65
N SER A 877 -47.33 16.35 -31.55
CA SER A 877 -46.61 17.37 -32.32
C SER A 877 -45.13 17.49 -31.92
N MET A 878 -44.82 17.33 -30.63
CA MET A 878 -43.44 17.32 -30.14
C MET A 878 -42.69 16.08 -30.60
N VAL A 879 -43.30 14.89 -30.54
CA VAL A 879 -42.74 13.63 -31.06
C VAL A 879 -42.41 13.75 -32.54
N ALA A 880 -43.34 14.27 -33.35
CA ALA A 880 -43.13 14.46 -34.79
C ALA A 880 -41.96 15.42 -35.07
N TYR A 881 -41.88 16.53 -34.33
CA TYR A 881 -40.76 17.46 -34.43
C TYR A 881 -39.42 16.82 -34.05
N ILE A 882 -39.34 16.17 -32.89
CA ILE A 882 -38.12 15.50 -32.42
C ILE A 882 -37.66 14.43 -33.43
N THR A 883 -38.61 13.64 -33.96
CA THR A 883 -38.34 12.65 -35.01
C THR A 883 -37.73 13.31 -36.25
N SER A 884 -38.27 14.44 -36.70
CA SER A 884 -37.72 15.17 -37.86
C SER A 884 -36.33 15.77 -37.62
N GLN A 885 -35.94 16.02 -36.37
CA GLN A 885 -34.63 16.58 -36.05
C GLN A 885 -33.54 15.51 -35.95
N LEU A 886 -33.88 14.31 -35.47
CA LEU A 886 -32.90 13.24 -35.20
C LEU A 886 -32.86 12.13 -36.26
N LYS A 887 -33.91 11.95 -37.07
CA LYS A 887 -34.02 10.87 -38.07
C LYS A 887 -33.48 11.26 -39.46
N SER A 888 -33.09 12.52 -39.66
CA SER A 888 -32.71 13.07 -40.97
C SER A 888 -31.52 14.05 -40.93
N SER A 889 -30.64 13.87 -39.94
CA SER A 889 -29.46 14.72 -39.71
C SER A 889 -28.17 13.96 -39.91
#